data_AF-W0IWN2-F1
#
_entry.id   AF-W0IWN2-F1
#
_cell.length_a   1.000
_cell.length_b   1.000
_cell.length_c   1.000
_cell.angle_alpha   90.00
_cell.angle_beta   90.00
_cell.angle_gamma   90.00
#
_symmetry.space_group_name_H-M   'P 1'
#
loop_
_entity.id
_entity.type
_entity.pdbx_description
1 polymer ?
#
loop_
_entity_poly.entity_id
_entity_poly.type
_entity_poly.pdbx_seq_one_letter_code
_entity_poly.pdbx_strand_id
1 'polypeptide(L)'
;MNHVRLLHRCALLAALASIFLSIEIPDARGADSPAFIRRIRTGQQAEVYPPGELLKWHLTVVNPSTTLPLADARLAWAVSTWEKTHGAPSPGASGEQSVAVPPGDNVVVAIEYMPAALGWHEMTFELRDSGGALLERQVRTFSVGTVTRGAARYFRYGICQNLRRHLNTPLFDKMTALAGHLGVDILRTELALWESTQPEEGQWRWQAADRVIDALAPLGIEIQPILAYSPRWASTGNTESRDWKDWNKVAPRLAPWHTYVRAVVERYGDRARHWEIWNEPDISFWRSPTAQYTGLFDTTSALIREISPDARVLNGGFAMGSRQPNPDFLQEFISTADKAHWDVLAYHDYHTFSQFLARRARVDPLLAALRPGVPLWINEGGYHTLLAGGEREQALTLVKKIATAPARGITAYFWYNLHDDGTDPRNSEHHFGLTRHGGDPKPAWSAYQNLVRELGDARYLRSMSGGSLPPGTWAHLYEFPERKASVQHTLVLWQEGAARQAPVWIGVGSETSVRGIVDIMGNPVPASLARNGAVFSLSGEPVYIRLQSSSGHEPQLALKPLLETPPLVVLVPGEDTPLILAVNNPLDRPATAALALSTNDSRITLQPQSEQFLLPPSGRVQLTVLLRSLPDTSESTLPEAAVRIDLRLSIAEAGLDLPARIPVTLARLVPQLPRSDTPWKTLAGLPSVATLDHRDNIHNLYSAEPLPAMHWHGPDDLSAVVRIATDDDSLFIEVVARDDVHHQTDLRGRLWDADSLQVGIQLKDTDADYIEVGLARDNGGEVGGWVFARTADCLLPLGRLDSSIPREVVRNEADATTTYRLQLPWRALGSPNGPFSGGIRLGLVVNDNDGQGRKQWVKLSDGLGEQKAPALWQVFSCQQRRTE
;
A
#
# COMPACT_ATOMS: atom_id res chain seq x y z
N MET A 1 48.20 -38.45 21.00
CA MET A 1 48.02 -37.34 21.96
C MET A 1 48.03 -35.92 21.36
N ASN A 2 48.12 -35.74 20.02
CA ASN A 2 48.11 -34.41 19.39
C ASN A 2 46.78 -34.00 18.71
N HIS A 3 45.75 -34.85 18.68
CA HIS A 3 44.45 -34.50 18.09
C HIS A 3 43.43 -33.89 19.06
N VAL A 4 43.65 -33.96 20.38
CA VAL A 4 42.76 -33.37 21.40
C VAL A 4 43.11 -31.91 21.70
N ARG A 5 44.35 -31.47 21.41
CA ARG A 5 44.80 -30.08 21.62
C ARG A 5 44.41 -29.11 20.49
N LEU A 6 44.02 -29.60 19.31
CA LEU A 6 43.56 -28.76 18.20
C LEU A 6 42.07 -28.39 18.34
N LEU A 7 41.23 -29.33 18.81
CA LEU A 7 39.82 -29.12 19.08
C LEU A 7 39.58 -28.15 20.27
N HIS A 8 40.46 -28.14 21.28
CA HIS A 8 40.39 -27.15 22.36
C HIS A 8 40.89 -25.75 21.95
N ARG A 9 41.73 -25.62 20.91
CA ARG A 9 42.18 -24.30 20.41
C ARG A 9 41.18 -23.67 19.43
N CYS A 10 40.38 -24.46 18.70
CA CYS A 10 39.26 -23.94 17.92
C CYS A 10 38.06 -23.52 18.81
N ALA A 11 37.84 -24.18 19.95
CA ALA A 11 36.83 -23.77 20.92
C ALA A 11 37.23 -22.52 21.73
N LEU A 12 38.53 -22.31 22.00
CA LEU A 12 39.01 -21.11 22.71
C LEU A 12 39.14 -19.86 21.81
N LEU A 13 39.29 -20.02 20.49
CA LEU A 13 39.25 -18.90 19.52
C LEU A 13 37.82 -18.49 19.15
N ALA A 14 36.83 -19.38 19.32
CA ALA A 14 35.40 -19.03 19.25
C ALA A 14 34.89 -18.31 20.50
N ALA A 15 35.62 -18.39 21.63
CA ALA A 15 35.26 -17.74 22.90
C ALA A 15 36.01 -16.41 23.17
N LEU A 16 36.92 -15.99 22.29
CA LEU A 16 37.69 -14.74 22.42
C LEU A 16 37.49 -13.75 21.24
N ALA A 17 36.49 -13.99 20.39
CA ALA A 17 36.01 -13.04 19.38
C ALA A 17 34.63 -12.46 19.73
N SER A 18 34.20 -12.53 20.99
CA SER A 18 33.09 -11.72 21.54
C SER A 18 33.59 -10.34 21.99
N ILE A 19 34.43 -9.70 21.17
CA ILE A 19 34.52 -8.25 21.20
C ILE A 19 33.24 -7.80 20.49
N PHE A 20 32.24 -7.43 21.30
CA PHE A 20 30.95 -6.91 20.90
C PHE A 20 31.11 -5.75 19.90
N LEU A 21 31.24 -6.05 18.61
CA LEU A 21 30.93 -5.14 17.52
C LEU A 21 29.40 -5.07 17.43
N SER A 22 28.84 -4.35 18.41
CA SER A 22 27.45 -3.93 18.43
C SER A 22 27.33 -2.84 17.39
N ILE A 23 26.51 -3.02 16.36
CA ILE A 23 26.26 -1.97 15.38
C ILE A 23 25.43 -0.90 16.09
N GLU A 24 26.02 0.28 16.29
CA GLU A 24 25.29 1.48 16.71
C GLU A 24 24.42 1.95 15.54
N ILE A 25 23.11 2.08 15.75
CA ILE A 25 22.24 2.82 14.83
C ILE A 25 22.37 4.29 15.28
N PRO A 26 22.93 5.20 14.46
CA PRO A 26 22.98 6.61 14.80
C PRO A 26 21.56 7.15 15.00
N ASP A 27 21.34 7.93 16.05
CA ASP A 27 20.16 8.78 16.13
C ASP A 27 20.21 9.72 14.91
N ALA A 28 19.10 9.86 14.18
CA ALA A 28 19.01 10.77 13.04
C ALA A 28 19.22 12.25 13.45
N ARG A 29 19.15 12.51 14.75
CA ARG A 29 19.50 13.77 15.39
C ARG A 29 20.98 13.68 15.78
N GLY A 30 21.83 14.52 15.18
CA GLY A 30 23.29 14.51 15.41
C GLY A 30 23.71 14.51 16.88
N ALA A 31 25.00 14.24 17.14
CA ALA A 31 25.55 14.01 18.48
C ALA A 31 25.27 15.10 19.55
N ASP A 32 24.85 16.30 19.12
CA ASP A 32 24.56 17.47 19.96
C ASP A 32 23.07 17.63 20.34
N SER A 33 22.20 16.66 20.03
CA SER A 33 20.78 16.74 20.42
C SER A 33 20.58 16.47 21.93
N PRO A 34 19.72 17.24 22.63
CA PRO A 34 19.40 17.04 24.05
C PRO A 34 18.45 15.84 24.29
N ALA A 35 18.66 14.74 23.56
CA ALA A 35 17.88 13.52 23.71
C ALA A 35 18.18 12.86 25.07
N PHE A 36 17.11 12.58 25.82
CA PHE A 36 17.14 11.86 27.08
C PHE A 36 17.24 10.34 26.87
N ILE A 37 16.86 9.80 25.73
CA ILE A 37 17.01 8.38 25.37
C ILE A 37 18.02 8.30 24.22
N ARG A 38 19.24 7.84 24.48
CA ARG A 38 20.31 7.88 23.46
C ARG A 38 20.59 6.57 22.76
N ARG A 39 20.37 5.42 23.43
CA ARG A 39 20.73 4.10 22.89
C ARG A 39 19.70 3.06 23.29
N ILE A 40 19.33 2.23 22.32
CA ILE A 40 18.52 1.03 22.55
C ILE A 40 19.35 -0.14 22.05
N ARG A 41 19.74 -1.05 22.96
CA ARG A 41 20.50 -2.25 22.64
C ARG A 41 19.63 -3.49 22.81
N THR A 42 19.54 -4.26 21.75
CA THR A 42 18.71 -5.48 21.69
C THR A 42 19.56 -6.76 21.65
N GLY A 43 20.85 -6.64 21.35
CA GLY A 43 21.75 -7.78 21.14
C GLY A 43 21.53 -8.49 19.81
N GLN A 44 20.63 -7.99 18.97
CA GLN A 44 20.35 -8.53 17.64
C GLN A 44 20.96 -7.68 16.55
N GLN A 45 21.30 -8.32 15.43
CA GLN A 45 21.77 -7.63 14.23
C GLN A 45 20.61 -7.03 13.42
N ALA A 46 19.44 -7.67 13.49
CA ALA A 46 18.18 -7.22 12.92
C ALA A 46 17.07 -7.37 13.96
N GLU A 47 16.10 -6.44 13.97
CA GLU A 47 14.97 -6.46 14.91
C GLU A 47 13.89 -7.47 14.46
N VAL A 48 14.32 -8.73 14.26
CA VAL A 48 13.50 -9.85 13.82
C VAL A 48 13.75 -11.01 14.79
N TYR A 49 12.68 -11.47 15.43
CA TYR A 49 12.75 -12.41 16.53
C TYR A 49 11.91 -13.66 16.23
N PRO A 50 12.33 -14.84 16.65
CA PRO A 50 11.50 -16.04 16.52
C PRO A 50 10.33 -16.01 17.52
N PRO A 51 9.23 -16.71 17.23
CA PRO A 51 8.08 -16.77 18.14
C PRO A 51 8.42 -17.44 19.48
N GLY A 52 7.88 -16.90 20.57
CA GLY A 52 8.02 -17.49 21.92
C GLY A 52 9.33 -17.16 22.64
N GLU A 53 10.16 -16.28 22.09
CA GLU A 53 11.36 -15.79 22.77
C GLU A 53 11.10 -14.53 23.60
N LEU A 54 11.77 -14.46 24.77
CA LEU A 54 11.77 -13.29 25.63
C LEU A 54 12.68 -12.21 25.05
N LEU A 55 12.10 -11.10 24.64
CA LEU A 55 12.83 -9.92 24.18
C LEU A 55 13.44 -9.19 25.37
N LYS A 56 14.72 -8.84 25.27
CA LYS A 56 15.44 -8.08 26.29
C LYS A 56 16.06 -6.83 25.68
N TRP A 57 15.45 -5.69 25.95
CA TRP A 57 15.90 -4.40 25.43
C TRP A 57 16.54 -3.59 26.55
N HIS A 58 17.71 -3.01 26.27
CA HIS A 58 18.44 -2.18 27.20
C HIS A 58 18.46 -0.74 26.69
N LEU A 59 17.76 0.15 27.38
CA LEU A 59 17.63 1.56 27.01
C LEU A 59 18.57 2.39 27.87
N THR A 60 19.44 3.17 27.23
CA THR A 60 20.28 4.16 27.92
C THR A 60 19.52 5.48 28.02
N VAL A 61 19.10 5.81 29.23
CA VAL A 61 18.49 7.11 29.59
C VAL A 61 19.59 8.03 30.10
N VAL A 62 19.71 9.22 29.53
CA VAL A 62 20.74 10.21 29.78
C VAL A 62 20.09 11.47 30.33
N ASN A 63 20.70 12.09 31.33
CA ASN A 63 20.32 13.41 31.79
C ASN A 63 21.26 14.46 31.17
N PRO A 64 20.79 15.25 30.19
CA PRO A 64 21.61 16.27 29.54
C PRO A 64 21.88 17.47 30.46
N SER A 65 21.10 17.66 31.53
CA SER A 65 21.31 18.73 32.49
C SER A 65 22.56 18.46 33.32
N THR A 66 23.46 19.42 33.40
CA THR A 66 24.68 19.34 34.23
C THR A 66 24.46 19.81 35.67
N THR A 67 23.26 20.33 35.98
CA THR A 67 22.97 20.97 37.27
C THR A 67 21.73 20.42 37.99
N LEU A 68 20.75 19.90 37.25
CA LEU A 68 19.50 19.37 37.82
C LEU A 68 19.40 17.85 37.59
N PRO A 69 19.07 17.05 38.62
CA PRO A 69 18.86 15.63 38.44
C PRO A 69 17.54 15.37 37.73
N LEU A 70 17.49 14.30 36.96
CA LEU A 70 16.24 13.72 36.50
C LEU A 70 15.73 12.80 37.63
N ALA A 71 15.12 13.41 38.64
CA ALA A 71 14.62 12.71 39.83
C ALA A 71 13.18 12.23 39.63
N ASP A 72 12.90 10.97 40.00
CA ASP A 72 11.57 10.35 39.93
C ASP A 72 10.88 10.45 38.56
N ALA A 73 11.66 10.46 37.48
CA ALA A 73 11.12 10.36 36.14
C ALA A 73 10.52 8.98 35.90
N ARG A 74 9.58 8.89 34.97
CA ARG A 74 8.88 7.65 34.63
C ARG A 74 9.14 7.31 33.19
N LEU A 75 9.72 6.13 32.96
CA LEU A 75 9.82 5.52 31.64
C LEU A 75 8.65 4.56 31.47
N ALA A 76 7.65 4.98 30.72
CA ALA A 76 6.55 4.14 30.28
C ALA A 76 6.89 3.51 28.92
N TRP A 77 6.46 2.28 28.71
CA TRP A 77 6.51 1.62 27.41
C TRP A 77 5.20 0.92 27.09
N ALA A 78 4.87 0.86 25.81
CA ALA A 78 3.67 0.18 25.31
C ALA A 78 3.96 -0.48 23.97
N VAL A 79 3.38 -1.67 23.77
CA VAL A 79 3.48 -2.42 22.50
C VAL A 79 2.13 -2.42 21.77
N SER A 80 2.15 -1.99 20.52
CA SER A 80 1.06 -2.11 19.55
C SER A 80 1.41 -3.20 18.51
N THR A 81 0.37 -3.77 17.90
CA THR A 81 0.47 -4.87 16.92
C THR A 81 -0.38 -4.52 15.70
N TRP A 82 -0.25 -5.28 14.62
CA TRP A 82 -0.99 -5.08 13.37
C TRP A 82 -2.50 -4.80 13.54
N GLU A 83 -3.21 -5.62 14.32
CA GLU A 83 -4.66 -5.47 14.53
C GLU A 83 -5.03 -4.19 15.32
N LYS A 84 -4.13 -3.72 16.19
CA LYS A 84 -4.40 -2.59 17.10
C LYS A 84 -4.30 -1.21 16.43
N THR A 85 -3.98 -1.15 15.14
CA THR A 85 -3.85 0.11 14.39
C THR A 85 -5.18 0.68 13.87
N HIS A 86 -6.31 -0.01 14.08
CA HIS A 86 -7.63 0.35 13.54
C HIS A 86 -8.69 0.92 14.52
N GLY A 87 -8.32 1.26 15.76
CA GLY A 87 -9.19 2.02 16.68
C GLY A 87 -9.45 1.40 18.06
N ALA A 88 -9.53 2.29 19.05
CA ALA A 88 -9.67 2.12 20.50
C ALA A 88 -8.66 1.16 21.19
N PRO A 89 -7.81 1.67 22.10
CA PRO A 89 -6.82 0.85 22.79
C PRO A 89 -7.50 -0.15 23.74
N SER A 90 -7.45 -1.45 23.41
CA SER A 90 -7.46 -2.50 24.43
C SER A 90 -6.02 -2.72 24.90
N PRO A 91 -5.74 -2.85 26.20
CA PRO A 91 -4.40 -2.69 26.77
C PRO A 91 -3.41 -3.61 26.04
N GLY A 92 -2.43 -3.02 25.34
CA GLY A 92 -1.22 -3.73 24.95
C GLY A 92 -0.44 -4.15 26.19
N ALA A 93 0.56 -5.00 26.00
CA ALA A 93 1.57 -5.11 27.04
C ALA A 93 2.19 -3.71 27.19
N SER A 94 2.10 -3.19 28.40
CA SER A 94 2.71 -1.94 28.79
C SER A 94 3.38 -2.14 30.14
N GLY A 95 4.36 -1.31 30.40
CA GLY A 95 5.02 -1.25 31.68
C GLY A 95 5.49 0.15 31.96
N GLU A 96 5.72 0.43 33.23
CA GLU A 96 6.28 1.69 33.67
C GLU A 96 7.36 1.37 34.70
N GLN A 97 8.47 2.10 34.63
CA GLN A 97 9.57 2.00 35.59
C GLN A 97 10.00 3.41 36.00
N SER A 98 10.25 3.60 37.30
CA SER A 98 10.87 4.83 37.79
C SER A 98 12.35 4.86 37.38
N VAL A 99 12.79 6.01 36.89
CA VAL A 99 14.15 6.26 36.42
C VAL A 99 14.67 7.49 37.14
N ALA A 100 15.83 7.33 37.78
CA ALA A 100 16.54 8.44 38.41
C ALA A 100 17.93 8.56 37.75
N VAL A 101 18.24 9.73 37.19
CA VAL A 101 19.52 9.96 36.50
C VAL A 101 20.21 11.21 37.06
N PRO A 102 21.42 11.07 37.64
CA PRO A 102 22.19 12.21 38.11
C PRO A 102 22.49 13.23 37.00
N PRO A 103 22.78 14.50 37.35
CA PRO A 103 23.16 15.50 36.35
C PRO A 103 24.38 15.07 35.53
N GLY A 104 24.27 15.14 34.20
CA GLY A 104 25.33 14.79 33.26
C GLY A 104 25.64 13.29 33.15
N ASP A 105 24.84 12.42 33.76
CA ASP A 105 25.06 10.98 33.80
C ASP A 105 24.00 10.20 32.98
N ASN A 106 24.10 8.87 32.97
CA ASN A 106 23.18 7.96 32.32
C ASN A 106 22.89 6.70 33.15
N VAL A 107 21.74 6.09 32.90
CA VAL A 107 21.37 4.78 33.45
C VAL A 107 20.88 3.86 32.33
N VAL A 108 21.07 2.56 32.51
CA VAL A 108 20.54 1.53 31.61
C VAL A 108 19.28 0.92 32.23
N VAL A 109 18.17 1.02 31.52
CA VAL A 109 16.88 0.45 31.91
C VAL A 109 16.61 -0.80 31.08
N ALA A 110 16.34 -1.93 31.73
CA ALA A 110 16.03 -3.18 31.07
C ALA A 110 14.51 -3.36 30.91
N ILE A 111 14.10 -3.67 29.70
CA ILE A 111 12.71 -3.99 29.35
C ILE A 111 12.67 -5.43 28.86
N GLU A 112 11.86 -6.24 29.53
CA GLU A 112 11.60 -7.61 29.15
C GLU A 112 10.18 -7.73 28.60
N TYR A 113 10.03 -8.29 27.41
CA TYR A 113 8.73 -8.44 26.75
C TYR A 113 8.65 -9.79 26.05
N MET A 114 7.56 -10.52 26.27
CA MET A 114 7.24 -11.78 25.58
C MET A 114 6.13 -11.51 24.56
N PRO A 115 6.42 -11.50 23.25
CA PRO A 115 5.40 -11.29 22.23
C PRO A 115 4.36 -12.41 22.23
N ALA A 116 3.09 -12.02 22.31
CA ALA A 116 1.96 -12.95 22.23
C ALA A 116 1.44 -13.14 20.80
N ALA A 117 1.81 -12.23 19.89
CA ALA A 117 1.38 -12.22 18.50
C ALA A 117 2.57 -12.40 17.55
N LEU A 118 2.29 -12.88 16.34
CA LEU A 118 3.22 -12.91 15.22
C LEU A 118 3.18 -11.59 14.44
N GLY A 119 4.21 -11.40 13.62
CA GLY A 119 4.33 -10.35 12.64
C GLY A 119 4.86 -9.05 13.22
N TRP A 120 4.39 -7.93 12.67
CA TRP A 120 4.92 -6.61 12.97
C TRP A 120 4.41 -6.05 14.30
N HIS A 121 5.33 -5.49 15.07
CA HIS A 121 5.09 -4.85 16.36
C HIS A 121 5.73 -3.46 16.37
N GLU A 122 5.11 -2.56 17.12
CA GLU A 122 5.67 -1.25 17.42
C GLU A 122 5.73 -1.06 18.94
N MET A 123 6.88 -0.63 19.41
CA MET A 123 7.13 -0.32 20.81
C MET A 123 7.37 1.18 20.97
N THR A 124 6.50 1.82 21.75
CA THR A 124 6.65 3.23 22.14
C THR A 124 7.28 3.31 23.52
N PHE A 125 8.24 4.21 23.68
CA PHE A 125 8.84 4.61 24.95
C PHE A 125 8.50 6.07 25.21
N GLU A 126 7.99 6.37 26.39
CA GLU A 126 7.73 7.74 26.85
C GLU A 126 8.46 7.96 28.17
N LEU A 127 9.39 8.91 28.18
CA LEU A 127 10.02 9.40 29.39
C LEU A 127 9.31 10.66 29.85
N ARG A 128 8.79 10.65 31.07
CA ARG A 128 8.11 11.78 31.70
C ARG A 128 8.85 12.20 32.96
N ASP A 129 8.87 13.49 33.26
CA ASP A 129 9.40 13.97 34.54
C ASP A 129 8.48 13.60 35.72
N SER A 130 8.89 13.97 36.93
CA SER A 130 8.12 13.71 38.15
C SER A 130 6.78 14.46 38.21
N GLY A 131 6.61 15.54 37.44
CA GLY A 131 5.36 16.27 37.27
C GLY A 131 4.44 15.69 36.19
N GLY A 132 4.91 14.67 35.46
CA GLY A 132 4.18 14.02 34.36
C GLY A 132 4.38 14.67 32.99
N ALA A 133 5.22 15.70 32.87
CA ALA A 133 5.52 16.34 31.60
C ALA A 133 6.35 15.40 30.72
N LEU A 134 5.98 15.29 29.44
CA LEU A 134 6.71 14.45 28.48
C LEU A 134 8.07 15.09 28.16
N LEU A 135 9.15 14.38 28.50
CA LEU A 135 10.51 14.78 28.18
C LEU A 135 10.94 14.24 26.82
N GLU A 136 10.63 12.97 26.56
CA GLU A 136 10.93 12.35 25.27
C GLU A 136 9.95 11.23 24.94
N ARG A 137 9.67 11.07 23.64
CA ARG A 137 8.99 9.92 23.08
C ARG A 137 9.86 9.30 21.98
N GLN A 138 10.05 7.98 22.03
CA GLN A 138 10.68 7.21 20.96
C GLN A 138 9.80 6.06 20.53
N VAL A 139 9.90 5.71 19.25
CA VAL A 139 9.20 4.56 18.66
C VAL A 139 10.23 3.65 17.99
N ARG A 140 10.06 2.35 18.16
CA ARG A 140 10.82 1.31 17.45
C ARG A 140 9.88 0.24 16.94
N THR A 141 10.26 -0.41 15.86
CA THR A 141 9.51 -1.54 15.32
C THR A 141 10.36 -2.78 15.25
N PHE A 142 9.70 -3.93 15.39
CA PHE A 142 10.33 -5.23 15.28
C PHE A 142 9.34 -6.23 14.69
N SER A 143 9.85 -7.36 14.23
CA SER A 143 9.05 -8.45 13.68
C SER A 143 9.21 -9.71 14.52
N VAL A 144 8.13 -10.47 14.68
CA VAL A 144 8.13 -11.78 15.35
C VAL A 144 7.68 -12.83 14.35
N GLY A 145 8.57 -13.71 13.91
CA GLY A 145 8.28 -14.64 12.83
C GLY A 145 9.34 -15.73 12.67
N THR A 146 8.97 -16.80 11.96
CA THR A 146 9.87 -17.90 11.65
C THR A 146 10.35 -17.76 10.21
N VAL A 147 11.68 -17.78 10.02
CA VAL A 147 12.29 -17.81 8.69
C VAL A 147 11.86 -19.10 7.99
N THR A 148 11.09 -18.98 6.91
CA THR A 148 10.63 -20.09 6.09
C THR A 148 11.09 -19.84 4.67
N ARG A 149 11.58 -20.88 4.00
CA ARG A 149 11.96 -20.80 2.59
C ARG A 149 11.35 -21.96 1.83
N GLY A 150 10.70 -21.65 0.70
CA GLY A 150 10.18 -22.66 -0.21
C GLY A 150 11.30 -23.38 -0.98
N ALA A 151 10.96 -24.49 -1.61
CA ALA A 151 11.84 -25.21 -2.53
C ALA A 151 11.92 -24.54 -3.91
N ALA A 152 11.26 -23.40 -4.11
CA ALA A 152 11.38 -22.55 -5.29
C ALA A 152 10.98 -23.27 -6.61
N ARG A 153 10.04 -24.22 -6.51
CA ARG A 153 9.66 -25.16 -7.59
C ARG A 153 8.63 -24.59 -8.55
N TYR A 154 7.64 -23.87 -8.02
CA TYR A 154 6.46 -23.43 -8.77
C TYR A 154 6.45 -21.91 -8.99
N PHE A 155 7.03 -21.18 -8.04
CA PHE A 155 7.15 -19.73 -8.06
C PHE A 155 8.44 -19.33 -7.37
N ARG A 156 9.06 -18.23 -7.82
CA ARG A 156 10.28 -17.67 -7.22
C ARG A 156 9.96 -16.39 -6.45
N TYR A 157 10.30 -16.38 -5.17
CA TYR A 157 10.15 -15.22 -4.28
C TYR A 157 11.46 -14.45 -4.24
N GLY A 158 11.47 -13.28 -4.90
CA GLY A 158 12.67 -12.46 -5.05
C GLY A 158 12.65 -11.18 -4.22
N ILE A 159 13.83 -10.62 -4.01
CA ILE A 159 14.00 -9.27 -3.46
C ILE A 159 15.09 -8.52 -4.24
N CYS A 160 14.89 -7.22 -4.44
CA CYS A 160 15.94 -6.35 -4.96
C CYS A 160 16.72 -5.74 -3.79
N GLN A 161 18.05 -5.74 -3.86
CA GLN A 161 18.88 -4.92 -2.96
C GLN A 161 20.25 -4.67 -3.56
N ASN A 162 20.74 -3.43 -3.46
CA ASN A 162 22.09 -3.09 -3.90
C ASN A 162 23.10 -3.19 -2.75
N LEU A 163 23.45 -4.42 -2.35
CA LEU A 163 24.36 -4.67 -1.22
C LEU A 163 25.73 -4.02 -1.39
N ARG A 164 26.19 -3.86 -2.64
CA ARG A 164 27.52 -3.31 -2.95
C ARG A 164 27.72 -1.89 -2.41
N ARG A 165 26.65 -1.08 -2.34
CA ARG A 165 26.69 0.32 -1.88
C ARG A 165 27.13 0.42 -0.42
N HIS A 166 27.04 -0.68 0.32
CA HIS A 166 27.24 -0.72 1.75
C HIS A 166 28.45 -1.56 2.18
N LEU A 167 29.24 -2.11 1.26
CA LEU A 167 30.35 -3.06 1.55
C LEU A 167 31.28 -2.66 2.70
N ASN A 168 31.49 -1.36 2.87
CA ASN A 168 32.40 -0.80 3.87
C ASN A 168 31.65 -0.12 5.04
N THR A 169 30.38 -0.46 5.25
CA THR A 169 29.55 0.06 6.33
C THR A 169 28.92 -1.10 7.12
N PRO A 170 28.52 -0.87 8.38
CA PRO A 170 27.79 -1.87 9.16
C PRO A 170 26.47 -2.33 8.50
N LEU A 171 25.92 -1.54 7.56
CA LEU A 171 24.70 -1.89 6.86
C LEU A 171 24.86 -3.11 5.94
N PHE A 172 26.07 -3.41 5.43
CA PHE A 172 26.27 -4.61 4.60
C PHE A 172 25.94 -5.90 5.35
N ASP A 173 26.51 -6.06 6.53
CA ASP A 173 26.27 -7.26 7.33
C ASP A 173 24.81 -7.28 7.80
N LYS A 174 24.25 -6.12 8.18
CA LYS A 174 22.84 -5.99 8.59
C LYS A 174 21.87 -6.39 7.47
N MET A 175 22.03 -5.88 6.25
CA MET A 175 21.16 -6.24 5.12
C MET A 175 21.35 -7.69 4.68
N THR A 176 22.56 -8.23 4.79
CA THR A 176 22.81 -9.66 4.53
C THR A 176 22.05 -10.52 5.53
N ALA A 177 22.12 -10.18 6.83
CA ALA A 177 21.34 -10.86 7.86
C ALA A 177 19.83 -10.73 7.60
N LEU A 178 19.35 -9.52 7.27
CA LEU A 178 17.95 -9.29 6.89
C LEU A 178 17.53 -10.17 5.71
N ALA A 179 18.30 -10.21 4.62
CA ALA A 179 18.01 -11.07 3.47
C ALA A 179 17.87 -12.55 3.88
N GLY A 180 18.75 -13.02 4.77
CA GLY A 180 18.68 -14.36 5.35
C GLY A 180 17.42 -14.62 6.19
N HIS A 181 16.93 -13.61 6.92
CA HIS A 181 15.71 -13.71 7.70
C HIS A 181 14.42 -13.64 6.86
N LEU A 182 14.45 -13.07 5.66
CA LEU A 182 13.24 -12.85 4.87
C LEU A 182 12.70 -14.14 4.20
N GLY A 183 13.56 -15.14 3.96
CA GLY A 183 13.16 -16.40 3.34
C GLY A 183 13.08 -16.36 1.81
N VAL A 184 13.79 -15.44 1.17
CA VAL A 184 13.80 -15.26 -0.29
C VAL A 184 14.58 -16.35 -1.03
N ASP A 185 14.18 -16.62 -2.26
CA ASP A 185 14.86 -17.57 -3.14
C ASP A 185 16.05 -16.96 -3.85
N ILE A 186 15.90 -15.71 -4.26
CA ILE A 186 16.79 -15.03 -5.18
C ILE A 186 16.85 -13.53 -4.87
N LEU A 187 18.05 -12.97 -4.99
CA LEU A 187 18.30 -11.55 -4.80
C LEU A 187 18.77 -10.94 -6.12
N ARG A 188 18.07 -9.91 -6.59
CA ARG A 188 18.50 -9.10 -7.75
C ARG A 188 19.41 -7.98 -7.27
N THR A 189 20.60 -7.86 -7.86
CA THR A 189 21.58 -6.86 -7.44
C THR A 189 22.52 -6.44 -8.57
N GLU A 190 23.03 -5.22 -8.45
CA GLU A 190 24.06 -4.63 -9.31
C GLU A 190 25.46 -5.21 -9.00
N LEU A 191 25.58 -6.53 -9.06
CA LEU A 191 26.76 -7.28 -8.63
C LEU A 191 28.04 -6.87 -9.38
N ALA A 192 27.92 -6.76 -10.70
CA ALA A 192 28.99 -6.36 -11.60
C ALA A 192 28.46 -5.23 -12.48
N LEU A 193 28.41 -3.99 -11.95
CA LEU A 193 28.33 -2.88 -12.91
C LEU A 193 29.70 -2.66 -13.52
N TRP A 194 29.77 -2.70 -14.83
CA TRP A 194 30.98 -2.73 -15.63
C TRP A 194 31.89 -1.55 -15.33
N GLU A 195 31.36 -0.33 -15.14
CA GLU A 195 32.19 0.82 -14.77
C GLU A 195 32.87 0.70 -13.41
N SER A 196 32.31 -0.11 -12.50
CA SER A 196 32.89 -0.36 -11.19
C SER A 196 33.82 -1.59 -11.20
N THR A 197 33.45 -2.63 -11.95
CA THR A 197 34.20 -3.89 -12.06
C THR A 197 35.40 -3.77 -13.00
N GLN A 198 35.33 -2.93 -14.03
CA GLN A 198 36.40 -2.66 -14.98
C GLN A 198 36.48 -1.16 -15.31
N PRO A 199 36.97 -0.33 -14.37
CA PRO A 199 37.01 1.12 -14.53
C PRO A 199 37.90 1.59 -15.68
N GLU A 200 38.92 0.79 -16.04
CA GLU A 200 39.83 1.02 -17.17
C GLU A 200 40.07 -0.29 -17.93
N GLU A 201 40.43 -0.19 -19.22
CA GLU A 201 40.71 -1.37 -20.04
C GLU A 201 41.79 -2.26 -19.40
N GLY A 202 41.47 -3.54 -19.22
CA GLY A 202 42.37 -4.51 -18.59
C GLY A 202 42.50 -4.42 -17.06
N GLN A 203 41.91 -3.43 -16.39
CA GLN A 203 41.97 -3.29 -14.92
C GLN A 203 40.70 -3.81 -14.25
N TRP A 204 40.82 -4.94 -13.54
CA TRP A 204 39.67 -5.61 -12.91
C TRP A 204 39.59 -5.39 -11.40
N ARG A 205 38.37 -5.18 -10.91
CA ARG A 205 38.02 -5.01 -9.48
C ARG A 205 36.94 -6.01 -9.08
N TRP A 206 37.37 -7.15 -8.54
CA TRP A 206 36.47 -8.27 -8.18
C TRP A 206 35.98 -8.24 -6.73
N GLN A 207 36.66 -7.51 -5.85
CA GLN A 207 36.50 -7.62 -4.40
C GLN A 207 35.05 -7.36 -3.95
N ALA A 208 34.39 -6.38 -4.56
CA ALA A 208 33.01 -6.03 -4.26
C ALA A 208 32.04 -7.17 -4.62
N ALA A 209 32.13 -7.68 -5.84
CA ALA A 209 31.28 -8.76 -6.32
C ALA A 209 31.54 -10.06 -5.55
N ASP A 210 32.81 -10.41 -5.33
CA ASP A 210 33.20 -11.60 -4.55
C ASP A 210 32.59 -11.56 -3.14
N ARG A 211 32.71 -10.42 -2.44
CA ARG A 211 32.16 -10.26 -1.09
C ARG A 211 30.62 -10.38 -1.05
N VAL A 212 29.90 -9.85 -2.05
CA VAL A 212 28.44 -10.01 -2.12
C VAL A 212 28.05 -11.47 -2.33
N ILE A 213 28.66 -12.16 -3.30
CA ILE A 213 28.33 -13.58 -3.56
C ILE A 213 28.66 -14.44 -2.35
N ASP A 214 29.84 -14.26 -1.76
CA ASP A 214 30.30 -15.07 -0.63
C ASP A 214 29.42 -14.86 0.62
N ALA A 215 28.82 -13.67 0.78
CA ALA A 215 27.89 -13.36 1.86
C ALA A 215 26.51 -14.00 1.66
N LEU A 216 26.01 -14.11 0.43
CA LEU A 216 24.69 -14.67 0.12
C LEU A 216 24.69 -16.19 -0.04
N ALA A 217 25.80 -16.78 -0.50
CA ALA A 217 25.95 -18.22 -0.71
C ALA A 217 25.58 -19.09 0.52
N PRO A 218 26.05 -18.82 1.76
CA PRO A 218 25.70 -19.65 2.92
C PRO A 218 24.22 -19.53 3.34
N LEU A 219 23.52 -18.47 2.91
CA LEU A 219 22.08 -18.31 3.08
C LEU A 219 21.29 -19.09 2.01
N GLY A 220 22.00 -19.68 1.05
CA GLY A 220 21.47 -20.36 -0.12
C GLY A 220 20.77 -19.42 -1.10
N ILE A 221 20.88 -18.12 -0.96
CA ILE A 221 20.16 -17.14 -1.79
C ILE A 221 20.81 -17.10 -3.18
N GLU A 222 20.05 -17.39 -4.22
CA GLU A 222 20.52 -17.25 -5.60
C GLU A 222 20.69 -15.77 -5.95
N ILE A 223 21.49 -15.46 -6.97
CA ILE A 223 21.70 -14.07 -7.41
C ILE A 223 21.24 -13.94 -8.86
N GLN A 224 20.57 -12.82 -9.14
CA GLN A 224 20.34 -12.30 -10.49
C GLN A 224 21.22 -11.05 -10.70
N PRO A 225 22.42 -11.18 -11.31
CA PRO A 225 23.26 -10.04 -11.64
C PRO A 225 22.73 -9.24 -12.83
N ILE A 226 22.93 -7.93 -12.75
CA ILE A 226 22.72 -7.01 -13.87
C ILE A 226 24.06 -6.75 -14.57
N LEU A 227 24.11 -6.98 -15.88
CA LEU A 227 25.23 -6.60 -16.74
C LEU A 227 24.91 -5.22 -17.34
N ALA A 228 25.49 -4.17 -16.78
CA ALA A 228 25.37 -2.77 -17.20
C ALA A 228 26.50 -1.98 -16.50
N TYR A 229 26.71 -0.67 -16.60
CA TYR A 229 26.45 0.19 -17.75
C TYR A 229 27.80 0.48 -18.44
N SER A 230 27.83 1.33 -19.47
CA SER A 230 29.07 1.57 -20.21
C SER A 230 30.10 2.37 -19.38
N PRO A 231 31.34 1.88 -19.19
CA PRO A 231 32.43 2.72 -18.67
C PRO A 231 32.84 3.74 -19.73
N ARG A 232 33.36 4.88 -19.27
CA ARG A 232 33.77 5.99 -20.14
C ARG A 232 34.72 5.55 -21.26
N TRP A 233 35.69 4.67 -20.96
CA TRP A 233 36.67 4.19 -21.95
C TRP A 233 36.05 3.27 -23.02
N ALA A 234 34.95 2.58 -22.73
CA ALA A 234 34.30 1.64 -23.66
C ALA A 234 33.03 2.21 -24.31
N SER A 235 32.62 3.42 -23.98
CA SER A 235 31.39 4.05 -24.49
C SER A 235 31.49 4.43 -25.98
N THR A 236 30.37 4.41 -26.71
CA THR A 236 30.25 5.06 -28.02
C THR A 236 29.65 6.47 -27.96
N GLY A 237 29.31 6.96 -26.77
CA GLY A 237 28.75 8.30 -26.57
C GLY A 237 29.80 9.39 -26.41
N ASN A 238 29.35 10.57 -25.99
CA ASN A 238 30.25 11.70 -25.76
C ASN A 238 30.99 11.52 -24.42
N THR A 239 32.19 10.94 -24.48
CA THR A 239 33.02 10.76 -23.29
C THR A 239 33.35 12.09 -22.63
N GLU A 240 33.48 13.19 -23.37
CA GLU A 240 33.80 14.51 -22.81
C GLU A 240 32.60 15.22 -22.16
N SER A 241 31.39 14.66 -22.25
CA SER A 241 30.21 15.26 -21.62
C SER A 241 30.32 15.30 -20.09
N ARG A 242 29.76 16.36 -19.51
CA ARG A 242 29.57 16.50 -18.06
C ARG A 242 28.35 15.73 -17.57
N ASP A 243 27.32 15.54 -18.40
CA ASP A 243 26.23 14.61 -18.07
C ASP A 243 26.76 13.19 -18.26
N TRP A 244 26.97 12.49 -17.15
CA TRP A 244 27.51 11.14 -17.17
C TRP A 244 26.64 10.15 -17.95
N LYS A 245 25.34 10.45 -18.09
CA LYS A 245 24.41 9.61 -18.86
C LYS A 245 24.73 9.61 -20.36
N ASP A 246 25.37 10.65 -20.88
CA ASP A 246 25.75 10.75 -22.30
C ASP A 246 26.85 9.77 -22.71
N TRP A 247 27.59 9.22 -21.75
CA TRP A 247 28.57 8.15 -22.00
C TRP A 247 28.24 6.85 -21.26
N ASN A 248 27.51 6.87 -20.14
CA ASN A 248 27.19 5.65 -19.39
C ASN A 248 25.93 4.94 -19.89
N LYS A 249 24.89 5.71 -20.24
CA LYS A 249 23.57 5.19 -20.64
C LYS A 249 23.44 5.01 -22.15
N VAL A 250 24.56 4.76 -22.83
CA VAL A 250 24.63 4.59 -24.30
C VAL A 250 25.28 3.25 -24.61
N ALA A 251 25.12 2.80 -25.85
CA ALA A 251 25.73 1.57 -26.33
C ALA A 251 27.26 1.56 -26.09
N PRO A 252 27.82 0.42 -25.69
CA PRO A 252 29.25 0.27 -25.62
C PRO A 252 29.86 -0.18 -26.95
N ARG A 253 31.18 -0.01 -27.08
CA ARG A 253 31.99 -0.72 -28.07
C ARG A 253 31.83 -2.22 -27.82
N LEU A 254 31.40 -2.96 -28.83
CA LEU A 254 30.95 -4.35 -28.68
C LEU A 254 32.06 -5.32 -28.25
N ALA A 255 33.28 -5.18 -28.79
CA ALA A 255 34.39 -6.07 -28.44
C ALA A 255 34.84 -5.94 -26.96
N PRO A 256 35.03 -4.72 -26.40
CA PRO A 256 35.20 -4.55 -24.97
C PRO A 256 34.05 -5.12 -24.13
N TRP A 257 32.81 -4.92 -24.56
CA TRP A 257 31.63 -5.47 -23.88
C TRP A 257 31.65 -7.00 -23.83
N HIS A 258 31.95 -7.69 -24.93
CA HIS A 258 32.07 -9.16 -24.95
C HIS A 258 33.22 -9.66 -24.07
N THR A 259 34.33 -8.93 -24.01
CA THR A 259 35.44 -9.26 -23.09
C THR A 259 34.98 -9.17 -21.64
N TYR A 260 34.19 -8.15 -21.32
CA TYR A 260 33.57 -7.97 -20.02
C TYR A 260 32.60 -9.08 -19.64
N VAL A 261 31.62 -9.35 -20.49
CA VAL A 261 30.63 -10.42 -20.26
C VAL A 261 31.34 -11.76 -20.09
N ARG A 262 32.32 -12.07 -20.93
CA ARG A 262 33.08 -13.32 -20.84
C ARG A 262 33.79 -13.45 -19.49
N ALA A 263 34.53 -12.43 -19.07
CA ALA A 263 35.26 -12.45 -17.80
C ALA A 263 34.33 -12.62 -16.58
N VAL A 264 33.17 -11.93 -16.58
CA VAL A 264 32.19 -12.02 -15.48
C VAL A 264 31.53 -13.39 -15.44
N VAL A 265 31.09 -13.91 -16.58
CA VAL A 265 30.36 -15.20 -16.64
C VAL A 265 31.30 -16.38 -16.41
N GLU A 266 32.55 -16.35 -16.90
CA GLU A 266 33.56 -17.37 -16.57
C GLU A 266 33.90 -17.39 -15.08
N ARG A 267 33.90 -16.22 -14.42
CA ARG A 267 34.22 -16.13 -12.99
C ARG A 267 33.08 -16.55 -12.06
N TYR A 268 31.83 -16.29 -12.45
CA TYR A 268 30.68 -16.39 -11.55
C TYR A 268 29.57 -17.33 -12.05
N GLY A 269 29.69 -17.91 -13.24
CA GLY A 269 28.65 -18.75 -13.85
C GLY A 269 28.36 -20.07 -13.11
N ASP A 270 29.23 -20.49 -12.19
CA ASP A 270 29.00 -21.62 -11.28
C ASP A 270 28.11 -21.23 -10.08
N ARG A 271 28.05 -19.95 -9.74
CA ARG A 271 27.33 -19.38 -8.59
C ARG A 271 26.13 -18.49 -8.97
N ALA A 272 26.07 -18.02 -10.22
CA ALA A 272 24.99 -17.21 -10.75
C ALA A 272 24.47 -17.80 -12.07
N ARG A 273 23.14 -17.97 -12.15
CA ARG A 273 22.47 -18.60 -13.30
C ARG A 273 21.62 -17.62 -14.11
N HIS A 274 21.16 -16.52 -13.51
CA HIS A 274 20.21 -15.59 -14.12
C HIS A 274 20.90 -14.28 -14.47
N TRP A 275 21.11 -14.01 -15.76
CA TRP A 275 21.88 -12.87 -16.24
C TRP A 275 20.97 -11.86 -16.93
N GLU A 276 20.86 -10.68 -16.35
CA GLU A 276 20.07 -9.59 -16.91
C GLU A 276 20.93 -8.66 -17.76
N ILE A 277 20.55 -8.47 -19.02
CA ILE A 277 21.28 -7.61 -19.95
C ILE A 277 20.68 -6.20 -19.92
N TRP A 278 21.42 -5.28 -19.28
CA TRP A 278 21.04 -3.89 -19.02
C TRP A 278 19.95 -3.72 -17.95
N ASN A 279 19.52 -2.48 -17.71
CA ASN A 279 18.39 -2.14 -16.84
C ASN A 279 17.54 -1.03 -17.49
N GLU A 280 16.23 -1.25 -17.60
CA GLU A 280 15.20 -0.42 -18.22
C GLU A 280 15.64 0.29 -19.51
N PRO A 281 16.06 -0.47 -20.55
CA PRO A 281 16.51 0.14 -21.80
C PRO A 281 15.38 0.81 -22.60
N ASP A 282 14.12 0.60 -22.22
CA ASP A 282 12.95 1.27 -22.82
C ASP A 282 12.73 2.71 -22.31
N ILE A 283 13.59 3.20 -21.40
CA ILE A 283 13.56 4.59 -20.91
C ILE A 283 14.96 5.22 -20.97
N SER A 284 15.15 6.36 -20.30
CA SER A 284 16.39 7.16 -20.33
C SER A 284 17.68 6.44 -19.88
N PHE A 285 17.59 5.19 -19.40
CA PHE A 285 18.75 4.35 -19.10
C PHE A 285 19.38 3.73 -20.36
N TRP A 286 18.76 3.87 -21.52
CA TRP A 286 19.38 3.63 -22.82
C TRP A 286 19.09 4.79 -23.77
N ARG A 287 20.16 5.46 -24.21
CA ARG A 287 20.12 6.68 -25.04
C ARG A 287 20.59 6.46 -26.48
N SER A 288 21.00 5.24 -26.83
CA SER A 288 21.30 4.84 -28.22
C SER A 288 20.03 4.39 -28.94
N PRO A 289 20.03 4.28 -30.29
CA PRO A 289 18.93 3.65 -31.03
C PRO A 289 18.62 2.23 -30.55
N THR A 290 17.35 1.81 -30.59
CA THR A 290 16.90 0.48 -30.16
C THR A 290 17.62 -0.66 -30.91
N ALA A 291 17.87 -0.51 -32.21
CA ALA A 291 18.62 -1.50 -33.01
C ALA A 291 20.00 -1.83 -32.41
N GLN A 292 20.66 -0.88 -31.73
CA GLN A 292 21.94 -1.15 -31.06
C GLN A 292 21.75 -1.98 -29.78
N TYR A 293 20.67 -1.78 -29.03
CA TYR A 293 20.34 -2.65 -27.89
C TYR A 293 20.00 -4.06 -28.39
N THR A 294 19.29 -4.16 -29.50
CA THR A 294 18.95 -5.43 -30.15
C THR A 294 20.20 -6.26 -30.45
N GLY A 295 21.16 -5.66 -31.18
CA GLY A 295 22.43 -6.33 -31.48
C GLY A 295 23.26 -6.63 -30.22
N LEU A 296 23.24 -5.75 -29.22
CA LEU A 296 23.91 -6.01 -27.94
C LEU A 296 23.29 -7.22 -27.24
N PHE A 297 21.97 -7.26 -27.10
CA PHE A 297 21.23 -8.34 -26.44
C PHE A 297 21.48 -9.69 -27.11
N ASP A 298 21.29 -9.78 -28.43
CA ASP A 298 21.41 -11.03 -29.18
C ASP A 298 22.83 -11.61 -29.09
N THR A 299 23.84 -10.78 -29.36
CA THR A 299 25.25 -11.23 -29.31
C THR A 299 25.71 -11.58 -27.90
N THR A 300 25.21 -10.86 -26.89
CA THR A 300 25.51 -11.16 -25.47
C THR A 300 24.85 -12.45 -25.04
N SER A 301 23.59 -12.66 -25.39
CA SER A 301 22.85 -13.89 -25.08
C SER A 301 23.52 -15.11 -25.71
N ALA A 302 23.96 -15.02 -26.96
CA ALA A 302 24.72 -16.07 -27.63
C ALA A 302 26.04 -16.38 -26.89
N LEU A 303 26.81 -15.35 -26.53
CA LEU A 303 28.07 -15.48 -25.81
C LEU A 303 27.90 -16.13 -24.44
N ILE A 304 26.88 -15.73 -23.67
CA ILE A 304 26.62 -16.30 -22.34
C ILE A 304 26.33 -17.80 -22.45
N ARG A 305 25.54 -18.23 -23.45
CA ARG A 305 25.22 -19.66 -23.67
C ARG A 305 26.43 -20.48 -24.08
N GLU A 306 27.34 -19.90 -24.87
CA GLU A 306 28.60 -20.56 -25.25
C GLU A 306 29.44 -20.87 -24.00
N ILE A 307 29.51 -19.94 -23.06
CA ILE A 307 30.33 -20.05 -21.84
C ILE A 307 29.65 -20.90 -20.78
N SER A 308 28.34 -20.69 -20.56
CA SER A 308 27.54 -21.32 -19.53
C SER A 308 26.20 -21.80 -20.11
N PRO A 309 26.12 -23.08 -20.55
CA PRO A 309 24.91 -23.64 -21.17
C PRO A 309 23.68 -23.68 -20.24
N ASP A 310 23.90 -23.69 -18.93
CA ASP A 310 22.84 -23.69 -17.90
C ASP A 310 22.33 -22.29 -17.54
N ALA A 311 22.95 -21.24 -18.10
CA ALA A 311 22.55 -19.86 -17.86
C ALA A 311 21.15 -19.55 -18.43
N ARG A 312 20.45 -18.65 -17.75
CA ARG A 312 19.18 -18.05 -18.16
C ARG A 312 19.40 -16.57 -18.39
N VAL A 313 19.16 -16.12 -19.61
CA VAL A 313 19.32 -14.73 -20.01
C VAL A 313 17.97 -14.01 -19.96
N LEU A 314 17.96 -12.86 -19.29
CA LEU A 314 16.83 -11.95 -19.17
C LEU A 314 17.10 -10.70 -20.02
N ASN A 315 16.04 -10.14 -20.62
CA ASN A 315 16.07 -8.74 -21.06
C ASN A 315 16.28 -7.82 -19.86
N GLY A 316 16.63 -6.56 -20.11
CA GLY A 316 17.00 -5.61 -19.05
C GLY A 316 15.86 -5.10 -18.18
N GLY A 317 14.81 -5.88 -17.91
CA GLY A 317 13.68 -5.46 -17.07
C GLY A 317 12.97 -4.21 -17.60
N PHE A 318 11.94 -4.38 -18.43
CA PHE A 318 11.30 -3.22 -19.06
C PHE A 318 10.45 -2.39 -18.08
N ALA A 319 10.61 -1.08 -18.11
CA ALA A 319 9.75 -0.14 -17.40
C ALA A 319 8.35 0.00 -18.03
N MET A 320 8.12 -0.65 -19.18
CA MET A 320 6.90 -0.60 -20.00
C MET A 320 6.48 0.84 -20.34
N GLY A 321 7.49 1.69 -20.59
CA GLY A 321 7.31 3.10 -20.92
C GLY A 321 7.38 3.37 -22.42
N SER A 322 6.71 4.45 -22.85
CA SER A 322 6.93 5.06 -24.17
C SER A 322 7.56 6.43 -23.91
N ARG A 323 8.89 6.46 -23.75
CA ARG A 323 9.64 7.65 -23.33
C ARG A 323 10.78 7.97 -24.30
N GLN A 324 11.16 9.24 -24.34
CA GLN A 324 12.38 9.65 -25.03
C GLN A 324 13.62 8.98 -24.40
N PRO A 325 14.66 8.66 -25.19
CA PRO A 325 14.81 9.00 -26.61
C PRO A 325 14.21 7.97 -27.59
N ASN A 326 13.74 6.81 -27.10
CA ASN A 326 13.23 5.73 -27.93
C ASN A 326 11.76 5.40 -27.58
N PRO A 327 10.78 6.23 -27.97
CA PRO A 327 9.38 6.01 -27.61
C PRO A 327 8.82 4.68 -28.13
N ASP A 328 9.34 4.17 -29.25
CA ASP A 328 8.92 2.93 -29.89
C ASP A 328 9.79 1.71 -29.52
N PHE A 329 10.65 1.84 -28.49
CA PHE A 329 11.67 0.86 -28.12
C PHE A 329 11.12 -0.58 -28.03
N LEU A 330 10.02 -0.76 -27.30
CA LEU A 330 9.46 -2.11 -27.06
C LEU A 330 8.99 -2.76 -28.36
N GLN A 331 8.34 -2.00 -29.24
CA GLN A 331 7.83 -2.50 -30.51
C GLN A 331 9.00 -2.87 -31.45
N GLU A 332 9.99 -1.99 -31.57
CA GLU A 332 11.15 -2.21 -32.42
C GLU A 332 11.98 -3.41 -31.92
N PHE A 333 12.32 -3.45 -30.62
CA PHE A 333 13.11 -4.53 -30.04
C PHE A 333 12.43 -5.90 -30.21
N ILE A 334 11.14 -6.01 -29.91
CA ILE A 334 10.42 -7.29 -30.02
C ILE A 334 10.29 -7.77 -31.46
N SER A 335 10.20 -6.85 -32.41
CA SER A 335 10.10 -7.19 -33.83
C SER A 335 11.43 -7.65 -34.45
N THR A 336 12.56 -7.27 -33.84
CA THR A 336 13.90 -7.43 -34.43
C THR A 336 14.82 -8.38 -33.66
N ALA A 337 14.66 -8.52 -32.34
CA ALA A 337 15.49 -9.41 -31.52
C ALA A 337 15.27 -10.88 -31.88
N ASP A 338 16.34 -11.68 -31.86
CA ASP A 338 16.24 -13.11 -32.13
C ASP A 338 15.49 -13.82 -30.99
N LYS A 339 14.33 -14.36 -31.32
CA LYS A 339 13.44 -15.08 -30.39
C LYS A 339 14.10 -16.31 -29.76
N ALA A 340 15.19 -16.84 -30.33
CA ALA A 340 15.97 -17.93 -29.74
C ALA A 340 16.71 -17.51 -28.45
N HIS A 341 16.94 -16.21 -28.25
CA HIS A 341 17.76 -15.67 -27.16
C HIS A 341 17.00 -15.29 -25.88
N TRP A 342 15.70 -15.49 -25.82
CA TRP A 342 14.84 -15.05 -24.71
C TRP A 342 14.55 -16.15 -23.68
N ASP A 343 15.36 -16.35 -22.65
CA ASP A 343 15.05 -17.41 -21.66
C ASP A 343 13.95 -17.03 -20.69
N VAL A 344 13.84 -15.74 -20.37
CA VAL A 344 12.84 -15.17 -19.47
C VAL A 344 12.52 -13.76 -19.97
N LEU A 345 11.23 -13.42 -20.02
CA LEU A 345 10.77 -12.04 -20.21
C LEU A 345 10.61 -11.39 -18.84
N ALA A 346 11.20 -10.22 -18.65
CA ALA A 346 11.21 -9.49 -17.40
C ALA A 346 10.71 -8.04 -17.58
N TYR A 347 9.88 -7.56 -16.65
CA TYR A 347 9.40 -6.18 -16.64
C TYR A 347 9.14 -5.69 -15.21
N HIS A 348 9.02 -4.36 -15.07
CA HIS A 348 8.92 -3.70 -13.77
C HIS A 348 7.48 -3.23 -13.45
N ASP A 349 7.10 -3.29 -12.18
CA ASP A 349 5.76 -2.89 -11.69
C ASP A 349 5.74 -2.23 -10.29
N TYR A 350 5.72 -0.89 -10.24
CA TYR A 350 5.63 -0.10 -8.99
C TYR A 350 4.23 0.43 -8.67
N HIS A 351 3.19 -0.10 -9.32
CA HIS A 351 1.86 0.51 -9.34
C HIS A 351 0.98 0.09 -8.14
N THR A 352 -0.22 0.65 -8.03
CA THR A 352 -1.24 0.11 -7.12
C THR A 352 -1.68 -1.31 -7.56
N PHE A 353 -2.38 -2.05 -6.70
CA PHE A 353 -2.91 -3.36 -7.08
C PHE A 353 -3.82 -3.29 -8.33
N SER A 354 -4.75 -2.34 -8.39
CA SER A 354 -5.65 -2.19 -9.55
C SER A 354 -4.90 -1.89 -10.86
N GLN A 355 -3.88 -1.03 -10.79
CA GLN A 355 -3.03 -0.71 -11.93
C GLN A 355 -2.15 -1.89 -12.36
N PHE A 356 -1.61 -2.68 -11.42
CA PHE A 356 -0.92 -3.94 -11.72
C PHE A 356 -1.80 -4.88 -12.56
N LEU A 357 -3.08 -5.01 -12.19
CA LEU A 357 -4.02 -5.85 -12.94
C LEU A 357 -4.24 -5.33 -14.37
N ALA A 358 -4.41 -4.02 -14.52
CA ALA A 358 -4.61 -3.38 -15.82
C ALA A 358 -3.37 -3.46 -16.73
N ARG A 359 -2.18 -3.40 -16.13
CA ARG A 359 -0.89 -3.40 -16.84
C ARG A 359 -0.63 -4.70 -17.58
N ARG A 360 -1.23 -5.82 -17.14
CA ARG A 360 -1.13 -7.11 -17.82
C ARG A 360 -1.52 -7.04 -19.30
N ALA A 361 -2.55 -6.26 -19.64
CA ALA A 361 -3.00 -6.10 -21.02
C ALA A 361 -1.93 -5.50 -21.96
N ARG A 362 -0.95 -4.76 -21.42
CA ARG A 362 0.18 -4.22 -22.19
C ARG A 362 1.30 -5.24 -22.41
N VAL A 363 1.36 -6.29 -21.59
CA VAL A 363 2.38 -7.35 -21.65
C VAL A 363 1.95 -8.49 -22.58
N ASP A 364 0.65 -8.77 -22.69
CA ASP A 364 0.12 -9.86 -23.51
C ASP A 364 0.60 -9.85 -24.98
N PRO A 365 0.66 -8.69 -25.67
CA PRO A 365 1.21 -8.64 -27.03
C PRO A 365 2.70 -9.03 -27.10
N LEU A 366 3.49 -8.69 -26.06
CA LEU A 366 4.91 -9.03 -26.00
C LEU A 366 5.08 -10.55 -25.88
N LEU A 367 4.34 -11.18 -24.96
CA LEU A 367 4.36 -12.62 -24.79
C LEU A 367 3.90 -13.38 -26.05
N ALA A 368 2.88 -12.88 -26.73
CA ALA A 368 2.38 -13.49 -27.96
C ALA A 368 3.42 -13.47 -29.11
N ALA A 369 4.36 -12.53 -29.09
CA ALA A 369 5.43 -12.44 -30.08
C ALA A 369 6.61 -13.41 -29.82
N LEU A 370 6.73 -13.93 -28.59
CA LEU A 370 7.79 -14.83 -28.14
C LEU A 370 7.46 -16.30 -28.42
N ARG A 371 8.45 -17.18 -28.22
CA ARG A 371 8.23 -18.63 -28.30
C ARG A 371 7.35 -19.12 -27.15
N PRO A 372 6.49 -20.14 -27.35
CA PRO A 372 5.67 -20.69 -26.28
C PRO A 372 6.50 -21.13 -25.07
N GLY A 373 6.02 -20.81 -23.87
CA GLY A 373 6.64 -21.26 -22.62
C GLY A 373 7.78 -20.39 -22.08
N VAL A 374 8.09 -19.23 -22.69
CA VAL A 374 9.02 -18.27 -22.05
C VAL A 374 8.40 -17.81 -20.71
N PRO A 375 9.07 -18.03 -19.57
CA PRO A 375 8.61 -17.56 -18.27
C PRO A 375 8.56 -16.03 -18.22
N LEU A 376 7.53 -15.50 -17.55
CA LEU A 376 7.40 -14.08 -17.26
C LEU A 376 7.79 -13.80 -15.81
N TRP A 377 8.69 -12.85 -15.62
CA TRP A 377 9.15 -12.40 -14.31
C TRP A 377 8.78 -10.92 -14.11
N ILE A 378 8.35 -10.59 -12.89
CA ILE A 378 8.49 -9.23 -12.37
C ILE A 378 9.80 -9.22 -11.61
N ASN A 379 10.90 -8.89 -12.29
CA ASN A 379 12.22 -8.82 -11.66
C ASN A 379 12.44 -7.51 -10.89
N GLU A 380 11.47 -6.60 -10.92
CA GLU A 380 11.39 -5.45 -10.02
C GLU A 380 9.93 -5.02 -9.86
N GLY A 381 9.39 -5.02 -8.65
CA GLY A 381 8.05 -4.49 -8.43
C GLY A 381 7.82 -4.13 -6.98
N GLY A 382 7.00 -3.13 -6.71
CA GLY A 382 6.89 -2.58 -5.37
C GLY A 382 5.70 -1.67 -5.16
N TYR A 383 5.73 -1.01 -4.02
CA TYR A 383 4.82 0.05 -3.59
C TYR A 383 5.60 0.91 -2.59
N HIS A 384 5.76 2.20 -2.85
CA HIS A 384 6.46 3.10 -1.92
C HIS A 384 5.48 3.72 -0.93
N THR A 385 5.94 3.97 0.29
CA THR A 385 5.06 4.41 1.39
C THR A 385 4.66 5.89 1.32
N LEU A 386 5.05 6.62 0.28
CA LEU A 386 4.52 7.96 -0.01
C LEU A 386 3.15 7.90 -0.70
N LEU A 387 2.78 6.76 -1.29
CA LEU A 387 1.44 6.55 -1.84
C LEU A 387 0.41 6.45 -0.70
N ALA A 388 -0.86 6.67 -1.05
CA ALA A 388 -1.98 6.60 -0.12
C ALA A 388 -1.97 5.28 0.70
N GLY A 389 -2.30 5.37 1.98
CA GLY A 389 -2.31 4.21 2.90
C GLY A 389 -0.93 3.76 3.43
N GLY A 390 0.17 4.33 2.95
CA GLY A 390 1.50 4.23 3.56
C GLY A 390 2.01 2.80 3.79
N GLU A 391 2.68 2.57 4.91
CA GLU A 391 3.24 1.28 5.32
C GLU A 391 2.21 0.14 5.40
N ARG A 392 0.98 0.46 5.77
CA ARG A 392 -0.12 -0.52 5.84
C ARG A 392 -0.50 -0.99 4.44
N GLU A 393 -0.79 -0.05 3.55
CA GLU A 393 -1.19 -0.38 2.18
C GLU A 393 -0.06 -1.05 1.41
N GLN A 394 1.21 -0.69 1.68
CA GLN A 394 2.37 -1.41 1.15
C GLN A 394 2.30 -2.91 1.48
N ALA A 395 2.01 -3.27 2.74
CA ALA A 395 1.91 -4.66 3.18
C ALA A 395 0.73 -5.40 2.53
N LEU A 396 -0.42 -4.73 2.42
CA LEU A 396 -1.61 -5.30 1.75
C LEU A 396 -1.35 -5.52 0.25
N THR A 397 -0.87 -4.50 -0.44
CA THR A 397 -0.56 -4.54 -1.88
C THR A 397 0.51 -5.59 -2.19
N LEU A 398 1.51 -5.77 -1.32
CA LEU A 398 2.52 -6.82 -1.46
C LEU A 398 1.89 -8.20 -1.55
N VAL A 399 1.03 -8.54 -0.60
CA VAL A 399 0.35 -9.84 -0.57
C VAL A 399 -0.56 -9.99 -1.79
N LYS A 400 -1.38 -8.97 -2.10
CA LYS A 400 -2.31 -9.00 -3.24
C LYS A 400 -1.58 -9.22 -4.56
N LYS A 401 -0.50 -8.48 -4.83
CA LYS A 401 0.27 -8.62 -6.08
C LYS A 401 0.92 -9.99 -6.20
N ILE A 402 1.67 -10.44 -5.19
CA ILE A 402 2.43 -11.69 -5.26
C ILE A 402 1.48 -12.90 -5.30
N ALA A 403 0.40 -12.91 -4.50
CA ALA A 403 -0.59 -13.99 -4.53
C ALA A 403 -1.47 -14.01 -5.80
N THR A 404 -1.52 -12.91 -6.56
CA THR A 404 -2.20 -12.86 -7.86
C THR A 404 -1.27 -13.18 -9.03
N ALA A 405 0.04 -13.03 -8.85
CA ALA A 405 1.04 -13.13 -9.92
C ALA A 405 0.95 -14.46 -10.72
N PRO A 406 0.84 -15.65 -10.09
CA PRO A 406 0.68 -16.90 -10.82
C PRO A 406 -0.58 -16.96 -11.70
N ALA A 407 -1.70 -16.37 -11.24
CA ALA A 407 -2.94 -16.27 -12.01
C ALA A 407 -2.78 -15.43 -13.29
N ARG A 408 -1.71 -14.63 -13.36
CA ARG A 408 -1.33 -13.81 -14.51
C ARG A 408 -0.15 -14.41 -15.27
N GLY A 409 0.18 -15.68 -15.07
CA GLY A 409 1.29 -16.36 -15.75
C GLY A 409 2.67 -15.83 -15.36
N ILE A 410 2.77 -15.07 -14.26
CA ILE A 410 4.05 -14.62 -13.71
C ILE A 410 4.60 -15.74 -12.83
N THR A 411 5.88 -16.04 -13.00
CA THR A 411 6.56 -17.19 -12.36
C THR A 411 7.62 -16.78 -11.34
N ALA A 412 7.96 -15.49 -11.28
CA ALA A 412 8.79 -14.89 -10.25
C ALA A 412 8.36 -13.46 -9.97
N TYR A 413 8.43 -13.03 -8.71
CA TYR A 413 8.18 -11.64 -8.32
C TYR A 413 9.25 -11.17 -7.33
N PHE A 414 9.94 -10.10 -7.69
CA PHE A 414 11.01 -9.49 -6.92
C PHE A 414 10.51 -8.19 -6.31
N TRP A 415 10.44 -8.13 -4.99
CA TRP A 415 10.03 -6.90 -4.32
C TRP A 415 11.17 -5.86 -4.35
N TYR A 416 10.88 -4.66 -4.85
CA TYR A 416 11.76 -3.51 -4.73
C TYR A 416 11.29 -2.68 -3.53
N ASN A 417 12.07 -2.61 -2.46
CA ASN A 417 13.36 -3.29 -2.20
C ASN A 417 13.47 -3.78 -0.75
N LEU A 418 14.61 -4.36 -0.36
CA LEU A 418 14.79 -4.87 1.02
C LEU A 418 14.84 -3.72 2.04
N HIS A 419 15.44 -2.60 1.67
CA HIS A 419 15.84 -1.53 2.56
C HIS A 419 15.63 -0.17 1.91
N ASP A 420 14.95 0.74 2.62
CA ASP A 420 14.79 2.13 2.20
C ASP A 420 16.17 2.75 1.91
N ASP A 421 16.39 3.24 0.68
CA ASP A 421 17.71 3.69 0.19
C ASP A 421 18.19 4.98 0.88
N GLY A 422 17.32 5.65 1.63
CA GLY A 422 17.61 6.88 2.33
C GLY A 422 16.48 7.29 3.25
N THR A 423 16.56 8.51 3.78
CA THR A 423 15.51 9.09 4.60
C THR A 423 14.89 10.33 3.98
N ASP A 424 15.49 10.90 2.90
CA ASP A 424 14.95 12.07 2.20
C ASP A 424 13.51 11.72 1.83
N PRO A 425 12.53 12.38 2.46
CA PRO A 425 11.20 11.98 2.17
C PRO A 425 10.86 12.16 0.62
N ARG A 426 11.49 13.10 -0.13
CA ARG A 426 11.21 13.50 -1.55
C ARG A 426 11.32 12.43 -2.56
N ASN A 427 12.10 11.47 -2.16
CA ASN A 427 12.61 10.52 -3.06
C ASN A 427 11.85 9.25 -2.80
N SER A 428 10.88 8.92 -3.65
CA SER A 428 10.18 7.63 -3.56
C SER A 428 11.14 6.43 -3.43
N GLU A 429 12.34 6.50 -4.02
CA GLU A 429 13.41 5.50 -3.87
C GLU A 429 13.79 5.22 -2.40
N HIS A 430 13.62 6.20 -1.52
CA HIS A 430 13.90 6.10 -0.08
C HIS A 430 12.75 5.46 0.72
N HIS A 431 11.67 4.99 0.07
CA HIS A 431 10.44 4.53 0.76
C HIS A 431 9.87 3.20 0.24
N PHE A 432 10.62 2.49 -0.61
CA PHE A 432 10.24 1.19 -1.18
C PHE A 432 10.57 -0.02 -0.29
N GLY A 433 11.44 0.16 0.70
CA GLY A 433 11.99 -0.89 1.55
C GLY A 433 10.93 -1.67 2.30
N LEU A 434 11.23 -2.94 2.55
CA LEU A 434 10.58 -3.75 3.60
C LEU A 434 11.07 -3.36 5.00
N THR A 435 12.23 -2.69 5.07
CA THR A 435 12.75 -2.07 6.28
C THR A 435 12.97 -0.58 6.05
N ARG A 436 12.86 0.21 7.12
CA ARG A 436 13.25 1.63 7.12
C ARG A 436 14.75 1.75 6.94
N HIS A 437 15.25 2.96 6.65
CA HIS A 437 16.69 3.22 6.47
C HIS A 437 17.55 2.87 7.71
N GLY A 438 16.96 2.86 8.92
CA GLY A 438 17.63 2.35 10.12
C GLY A 438 17.76 0.82 10.18
N GLY A 439 17.05 0.11 9.30
CA GLY A 439 16.92 -1.35 9.24
C GLY A 439 15.77 -1.91 10.08
N ASP A 440 14.92 -1.04 10.64
CA ASP A 440 13.73 -1.44 11.40
C ASP A 440 12.66 -2.01 10.45
N PRO A 441 12.03 -3.17 10.75
CA PRO A 441 11.01 -3.74 9.90
C PRO A 441 9.77 -2.86 9.75
N LYS A 442 9.29 -2.72 8.52
CA LYS A 442 7.96 -2.18 8.18
C LYS A 442 6.95 -3.34 8.18
N PRO A 443 5.62 -3.08 8.26
CA PRO A 443 4.60 -4.14 8.20
C PRO A 443 4.75 -5.08 6.99
N ALA A 444 5.18 -4.54 5.85
CA ALA A 444 5.40 -5.30 4.61
C ALA A 444 6.46 -6.42 4.77
N TRP A 445 7.44 -6.26 5.67
CA TRP A 445 8.41 -7.31 6.01
C TRP A 445 7.71 -8.58 6.51
N SER A 446 6.90 -8.42 7.55
CA SER A 446 6.21 -9.53 8.20
C SER A 446 5.17 -10.16 7.26
N ALA A 447 4.51 -9.33 6.45
CA ALA A 447 3.60 -9.79 5.42
C ALA A 447 4.31 -10.66 4.36
N TYR A 448 5.51 -10.27 3.92
CA TYR A 448 6.33 -11.06 3.00
C TYR A 448 6.74 -12.41 3.63
N GLN A 449 7.29 -12.40 4.85
CA GLN A 449 7.68 -13.64 5.53
C GLN A 449 6.52 -14.63 5.67
N ASN A 450 5.35 -14.13 6.09
CA ASN A 450 4.17 -14.96 6.21
C ASN A 450 3.69 -15.45 4.84
N LEU A 451 3.72 -14.61 3.80
CA LEU A 451 3.36 -15.01 2.44
C LEU A 451 4.23 -16.18 1.95
N VAL A 452 5.55 -16.13 2.15
CA VAL A 452 6.46 -17.23 1.81
C VAL A 452 6.14 -18.47 2.63
N ARG A 453 5.81 -18.32 3.91
CA ARG A 453 5.40 -19.45 4.75
C ARG A 453 4.11 -20.12 4.27
N GLU A 454 3.12 -19.34 3.87
CA GLU A 454 1.81 -19.85 3.46
C GLU A 454 1.76 -20.36 2.02
N LEU A 455 2.71 -19.97 1.15
CA LEU A 455 2.67 -20.25 -0.29
C LEU A 455 3.99 -20.80 -0.89
N GLY A 456 5.11 -20.76 -0.17
CA GLY A 456 6.46 -20.97 -0.71
C GLY A 456 6.68 -22.29 -1.47
N ASP A 457 6.04 -23.36 -1.01
CA ASP A 457 6.06 -24.69 -1.64
C ASP A 457 4.78 -25.03 -2.40
N ALA A 458 3.84 -24.09 -2.47
CA ALA A 458 2.53 -24.32 -3.02
C ALA A 458 2.52 -24.06 -4.53
N ARG A 459 1.85 -24.95 -5.26
CA ARG A 459 1.53 -24.79 -6.67
C ARG A 459 0.21 -24.03 -6.79
N TYR A 460 0.20 -22.95 -7.55
CA TYR A 460 -1.06 -22.30 -7.92
C TYR A 460 -1.93 -23.24 -8.75
N LEU A 461 -3.21 -23.38 -8.37
CA LEU A 461 -4.17 -24.17 -9.13
C LEU A 461 -5.06 -23.28 -9.99
N ARG A 462 -5.81 -22.37 -9.36
CA ARG A 462 -6.77 -21.49 -10.05
C ARG A 462 -7.24 -20.36 -9.16
N SER A 463 -7.84 -19.37 -9.80
CA SER A 463 -8.70 -18.39 -9.14
C SER A 463 -10.12 -18.92 -9.09
N MET A 464 -10.85 -18.66 -8.02
CA MET A 464 -12.30 -18.89 -8.04
C MET A 464 -12.94 -17.81 -8.93
N SER A 465 -13.89 -18.22 -9.76
CA SER A 465 -14.68 -17.34 -10.62
C SER A 465 -16.12 -17.86 -10.67
N GLY A 466 -17.11 -16.96 -10.85
CA GLY A 466 -18.52 -17.31 -10.98
C GLY A 466 -19.46 -16.58 -10.02
N GLY A 467 -20.77 -16.69 -10.25
CA GLY A 467 -21.84 -15.91 -9.61
C GLY A 467 -22.13 -16.19 -8.12
N SER A 468 -21.30 -16.99 -7.45
CA SER A 468 -21.41 -17.23 -6.00
C SER A 468 -20.44 -16.38 -5.17
N LEU A 469 -19.43 -15.75 -5.78
CA LEU A 469 -18.51 -14.86 -5.08
C LEU A 469 -19.17 -13.48 -4.85
N PRO A 470 -19.07 -12.89 -3.64
CA PRO A 470 -19.44 -11.50 -3.45
C PRO A 470 -18.69 -10.59 -4.45
N PRO A 471 -19.32 -9.53 -5.00
CA PRO A 471 -18.65 -8.60 -5.91
C PRO A 471 -17.35 -8.05 -5.31
N GLY A 472 -16.32 -7.90 -6.16
CA GLY A 472 -15.00 -7.44 -5.72
C GLY A 472 -14.14 -8.50 -5.02
N THR A 473 -14.62 -9.73 -4.85
CA THR A 473 -13.85 -10.80 -4.18
C THR A 473 -12.75 -11.37 -5.06
N TRP A 474 -11.56 -11.52 -4.47
CA TRP A 474 -10.40 -12.20 -5.04
C TRP A 474 -10.10 -13.44 -4.23
N ALA A 475 -9.96 -14.58 -4.92
CA ALA A 475 -9.82 -15.89 -4.29
C ALA A 475 -8.86 -16.75 -5.12
N HIS A 476 -7.68 -17.08 -4.59
CA HIS A 476 -6.63 -17.84 -5.27
C HIS A 476 -6.30 -19.11 -4.50
N LEU A 477 -6.53 -20.28 -5.12
CA LEU A 477 -6.30 -21.59 -4.53
C LEU A 477 -4.92 -22.12 -4.91
N TYR A 478 -4.19 -22.55 -3.88
CA TYR A 478 -2.87 -23.16 -3.95
C TYR A 478 -2.90 -24.55 -3.32
N GLU A 479 -2.08 -25.45 -3.86
CA GLU A 479 -1.92 -26.83 -3.41
C GLU A 479 -0.48 -27.09 -3.00
N PHE A 480 -0.27 -27.80 -1.90
CA PHE A 480 1.04 -28.31 -1.50
C PHE A 480 1.19 -29.76 -1.97
N PRO A 481 2.00 -30.03 -2.99
CA PRO A 481 2.09 -31.37 -3.56
C PRO A 481 2.89 -32.30 -2.63
N GLU A 482 2.21 -32.97 -1.70
CA GLU A 482 2.78 -34.06 -0.90
C GLU A 482 2.63 -35.42 -1.57
N ARG A 483 3.55 -36.35 -1.28
CA ARG A 483 3.48 -37.77 -1.71
C ARG A 483 2.63 -38.64 -0.76
N LYS A 484 1.81 -38.04 0.11
CA LYS A 484 1.05 -38.74 1.18
C LYS A 484 -0.47 -38.75 0.90
N ALA A 485 -1.21 -39.53 1.69
CA ALA A 485 -2.65 -39.75 1.55
C ALA A 485 -3.53 -38.50 1.77
N SER A 486 -2.99 -37.38 2.27
CA SER A 486 -3.74 -36.14 2.51
C SER A 486 -3.01 -34.94 1.89
N VAL A 487 -3.73 -34.08 1.16
CA VAL A 487 -3.15 -32.94 0.42
C VAL A 487 -3.55 -31.63 1.08
N GLN A 488 -2.55 -30.80 1.39
CA GLN A 488 -2.76 -29.47 1.97
C GLN A 488 -3.03 -28.45 0.86
N HIS A 489 -3.92 -27.50 1.15
CA HIS A 489 -4.21 -26.38 0.26
C HIS A 489 -4.29 -25.08 1.05
N THR A 490 -3.98 -23.96 0.40
CA THR A 490 -4.18 -22.62 0.93
C THR A 490 -5.04 -21.83 -0.05
N LEU A 491 -6.13 -21.25 0.45
CA LEU A 491 -6.90 -20.25 -0.29
C LEU A 491 -6.54 -18.86 0.22
N VAL A 492 -6.01 -18.00 -0.66
CA VAL A 492 -5.81 -16.58 -0.38
C VAL A 492 -7.06 -15.82 -0.79
N LEU A 493 -7.64 -15.04 0.12
CA LEU A 493 -8.97 -14.44 -0.05
C LEU A 493 -9.04 -13.01 0.49
N TRP A 494 -9.59 -12.08 -0.29
CA TRP A 494 -9.93 -10.71 0.12
C TRP A 494 -11.05 -10.14 -0.76
N GLN A 495 -11.56 -8.95 -0.41
CA GLN A 495 -12.58 -8.25 -1.16
C GLN A 495 -12.19 -6.79 -1.44
N GLU A 496 -12.10 -6.42 -2.70
CA GLU A 496 -11.91 -5.04 -3.16
C GLU A 496 -13.24 -4.28 -3.19
N GLY A 497 -13.16 -2.95 -3.07
CA GLY A 497 -14.33 -2.06 -3.08
C GLY A 497 -14.90 -1.78 -1.69
N ALA A 498 -15.93 -0.95 -1.62
CA ALA A 498 -16.53 -0.47 -0.35
C ALA A 498 -17.29 -1.55 0.45
N ALA A 499 -17.11 -2.83 0.12
CA ALA A 499 -17.65 -3.95 0.87
C ALA A 499 -16.93 -4.04 2.22
N ARG A 500 -17.57 -3.42 3.21
CA ARG A 500 -17.23 -3.50 4.63
C ARG A 500 -17.33 -4.96 5.09
N GLN A 501 -16.62 -5.27 6.18
CA GLN A 501 -16.55 -6.59 6.81
C GLN A 501 -17.87 -7.35 6.78
N ALA A 502 -18.04 -8.24 5.81
CA ALA A 502 -19.26 -9.02 5.65
C ALA A 502 -18.99 -10.47 6.09
N PRO A 503 -19.87 -11.08 6.91
CA PRO A 503 -19.70 -12.47 7.29
C PRO A 503 -19.94 -13.34 6.04
N VAL A 504 -18.94 -14.14 5.72
CA VAL A 504 -18.99 -15.08 4.59
C VAL A 504 -18.87 -16.50 5.10
N TRP A 505 -19.61 -17.41 4.48
CA TRP A 505 -19.43 -18.84 4.65
C TRP A 505 -18.51 -19.37 3.56
N ILE A 506 -17.42 -20.00 3.95
CA ILE A 506 -16.65 -20.87 3.07
C ILE A 506 -17.07 -22.32 3.32
N GLY A 507 -17.91 -22.85 2.46
CA GLY A 507 -18.28 -24.26 2.41
C GLY A 507 -17.18 -25.08 1.75
N VAL A 508 -16.91 -26.26 2.32
CA VAL A 508 -15.98 -27.25 1.80
C VAL A 508 -16.68 -28.58 1.57
N GLY A 509 -16.27 -29.32 0.54
CA GLY A 509 -16.75 -30.68 0.28
C GLY A 509 -16.46 -31.65 1.43
N SER A 510 -17.18 -32.77 1.50
CA SER A 510 -17.15 -33.71 2.65
C SER A 510 -15.78 -34.34 2.96
N GLU A 511 -14.85 -34.32 2.01
CA GLU A 511 -13.50 -34.87 2.13
C GLU A 511 -12.45 -33.83 2.55
N THR A 512 -12.87 -32.56 2.68
CA THR A 512 -12.03 -31.40 3.00
C THR A 512 -12.42 -30.82 4.35
N SER A 513 -11.43 -30.38 5.13
CA SER A 513 -11.64 -29.65 6.38
C SER A 513 -10.87 -28.33 6.39
N VAL A 514 -11.48 -27.27 6.94
CA VAL A 514 -10.79 -26.01 7.24
C VAL A 514 -9.97 -26.20 8.52
N ARG A 515 -8.65 -25.94 8.44
CA ARG A 515 -7.71 -26.10 9.56
C ARG A 515 -7.46 -24.80 10.33
N GLY A 516 -7.66 -23.66 9.69
CA GLY A 516 -7.53 -22.36 10.30
C GLY A 516 -7.59 -21.25 9.26
N ILE A 517 -7.83 -20.02 9.74
CA ILE A 517 -7.80 -18.80 8.96
C ILE A 517 -6.81 -17.88 9.65
N VAL A 518 -5.84 -17.34 8.92
CA VAL A 518 -4.83 -16.43 9.46
C VAL A 518 -4.73 -15.15 8.63
N ASP A 519 -4.40 -14.04 9.28
CA ASP A 519 -4.18 -12.74 8.66
C ASP A 519 -2.83 -12.69 7.89
N ILE A 520 -2.51 -11.53 7.32
CA ILE A 520 -1.23 -11.34 6.63
C ILE A 520 0.00 -11.41 7.53
N MET A 521 -0.16 -11.30 8.85
CA MET A 521 0.92 -11.46 9.84
C MET A 521 1.07 -12.90 10.31
N GLY A 522 0.10 -13.75 10.01
CA GLY A 522 0.05 -15.14 10.43
C GLY A 522 -0.71 -15.39 11.73
N ASN A 523 -1.40 -14.38 12.26
CA ASN A 523 -2.21 -14.50 13.46
C ASN A 523 -3.59 -15.07 13.12
N PRO A 524 -4.21 -15.87 14.01
CA PRO A 524 -5.55 -16.41 13.78
C PRO A 524 -6.60 -15.30 13.61
N VAL A 525 -7.40 -15.38 12.55
CA VAL A 525 -8.59 -14.54 12.38
C VAL A 525 -9.75 -15.14 13.17
N PRO A 526 -10.53 -14.33 13.92
CA PRO A 526 -11.75 -14.79 14.57
C PRO A 526 -12.69 -15.45 13.56
N ALA A 527 -12.91 -16.76 13.73
CA ALA A 527 -13.72 -17.57 12.84
C ALA A 527 -14.48 -18.66 13.60
N SER A 528 -15.68 -18.99 13.14
CA SER A 528 -16.45 -20.14 13.61
C SER A 528 -16.24 -21.30 12.66
N LEU A 529 -15.53 -22.35 13.11
CA LEU A 529 -15.28 -23.55 12.32
C LEU A 529 -16.46 -24.53 12.46
N ALA A 530 -16.90 -25.09 11.34
CA ALA A 530 -17.91 -26.12 11.27
C ALA A 530 -17.39 -27.35 10.52
N ARG A 531 -18.12 -28.48 10.58
CA ARG A 531 -17.68 -29.74 9.95
C ARG A 531 -17.46 -29.61 8.44
N ASN A 532 -18.26 -28.78 7.78
CA ASN A 532 -18.30 -28.60 6.32
C ASN A 532 -17.90 -27.19 5.88
N GLY A 533 -17.17 -26.43 6.72
CA GLY A 533 -16.74 -25.09 6.34
C GLY A 533 -16.30 -24.22 7.51
N ALA A 534 -16.21 -22.92 7.25
CA ALA A 534 -15.94 -21.93 8.26
C ALA A 534 -16.69 -20.63 7.96
N VAL A 535 -16.93 -19.85 9.01
CA VAL A 535 -17.42 -18.47 8.89
C VAL A 535 -16.43 -17.51 9.48
N PHE A 536 -16.20 -16.41 8.76
CA PHE A 536 -15.39 -15.28 9.20
C PHE A 536 -15.84 -14.01 8.47
N SER A 537 -15.34 -12.86 8.88
CA SER A 537 -15.60 -11.57 8.22
C SER A 537 -14.60 -11.35 7.08
N LEU A 538 -15.09 -11.21 5.86
CA LEU A 538 -14.28 -10.88 4.70
C LEU A 538 -14.08 -9.36 4.59
N SER A 539 -12.86 -8.91 4.32
CA SER A 539 -12.52 -7.49 4.18
C SER A 539 -11.53 -7.26 3.04
N GLY A 540 -11.08 -6.01 2.86
CA GLY A 540 -9.99 -5.67 1.94
C GLY A 540 -8.60 -6.17 2.34
N GLU A 541 -8.47 -6.74 3.54
CA GLU A 541 -7.23 -7.36 4.02
C GLU A 541 -7.19 -8.85 3.61
N PRO A 542 -6.12 -9.29 2.93
CA PRO A 542 -5.95 -10.70 2.59
C PRO A 542 -5.88 -11.60 3.82
N VAL A 543 -6.56 -12.73 3.73
CA VAL A 543 -6.44 -13.84 4.67
C VAL A 543 -5.99 -15.11 3.95
N TYR A 544 -5.33 -15.99 4.70
CA TYR A 544 -4.96 -17.33 4.26
C TYR A 544 -5.86 -18.35 4.95
N ILE A 545 -6.63 -19.11 4.17
CA ILE A 545 -7.47 -20.20 4.66
C ILE A 545 -6.75 -21.51 4.40
N ARG A 546 -6.33 -22.17 5.48
CA ARG A 546 -5.63 -23.46 5.43
C ARG A 546 -6.64 -24.59 5.34
N LEU A 547 -6.48 -25.45 4.35
CA LEU A 547 -7.39 -26.54 4.03
C LEU A 547 -6.63 -27.87 4.00
N GLN A 548 -7.30 -28.94 4.39
CA GLN A 548 -6.78 -30.31 4.29
C GLN A 548 -7.79 -31.18 3.56
N SER A 549 -7.39 -31.75 2.42
CA SER A 549 -8.16 -32.75 1.67
C SER A 549 -7.66 -34.16 2.01
N SER A 550 -8.59 -35.11 2.15
CA SER A 550 -8.31 -36.52 2.48
C SER A 550 -8.30 -37.47 1.28
N SER A 551 -8.73 -37.02 0.10
CA SER A 551 -8.89 -37.86 -1.09
C SER A 551 -7.84 -37.59 -2.18
N GLY A 552 -6.93 -36.64 -1.94
CA GLY A 552 -5.99 -36.17 -2.95
C GLY A 552 -6.62 -35.37 -4.09
N HIS A 553 -7.95 -35.25 -4.13
CA HIS A 553 -8.65 -34.38 -5.07
C HIS A 553 -8.61 -32.92 -4.61
N GLU A 554 -8.71 -32.03 -5.59
CA GLU A 554 -8.88 -30.60 -5.37
C GLU A 554 -10.13 -30.32 -4.53
N PRO A 555 -10.07 -29.43 -3.53
CA PRO A 555 -11.20 -29.14 -2.66
C PRO A 555 -12.34 -28.48 -3.45
N GLN A 556 -13.54 -29.02 -3.27
CA GLN A 556 -14.77 -28.33 -3.66
C GLN A 556 -15.02 -27.19 -2.66
N LEU A 557 -15.00 -25.95 -3.16
CA LEU A 557 -15.14 -24.74 -2.36
C LEU A 557 -16.36 -23.94 -2.83
N ALA A 558 -17.16 -23.48 -1.88
CA ALA A 558 -18.28 -22.58 -2.11
C ALA A 558 -18.18 -21.41 -1.14
N LEU A 559 -17.84 -20.23 -1.64
CA LEU A 559 -17.96 -19.01 -0.87
C LEU A 559 -19.36 -18.46 -1.07
N LYS A 560 -20.06 -18.12 0.02
CA LYS A 560 -21.40 -17.52 -0.01
C LYS A 560 -21.47 -16.38 1.00
N PRO A 561 -22.04 -15.22 0.67
CA PRO A 561 -22.35 -14.21 1.67
C PRO A 561 -23.40 -14.77 2.64
N LEU A 562 -23.16 -14.74 3.95
CA LEU A 562 -24.18 -15.15 4.92
C LEU A 562 -25.17 -14.04 5.19
N LEU A 563 -24.67 -12.81 5.19
CA LEU A 563 -25.44 -11.60 5.32
C LEU A 563 -25.04 -10.66 4.21
N GLU A 564 -25.99 -10.31 3.36
CA GLU A 564 -25.88 -9.23 2.40
C GLU A 564 -26.54 -8.00 3.01
N THR A 565 -25.82 -6.89 2.93
CA THR A 565 -26.27 -5.59 3.40
C THR A 565 -26.23 -4.62 2.22
N PRO A 566 -27.03 -3.54 2.23
CA PRO A 566 -26.88 -2.49 1.25
C PRO A 566 -25.44 -1.93 1.34
N PRO A 567 -24.82 -1.54 0.21
CA PRO A 567 -23.46 -1.00 0.22
C PRO A 567 -23.37 0.29 1.05
N LEU A 568 -24.47 1.04 1.10
CA LEU A 568 -24.62 2.25 1.89
C LEU A 568 -26.04 2.31 2.47
N VAL A 569 -26.14 2.66 3.75
CA VAL A 569 -27.39 3.10 4.36
C VAL A 569 -27.27 4.60 4.55
N VAL A 570 -28.11 5.34 3.83
CA VAL A 570 -28.20 6.80 3.93
C VAL A 570 -29.36 7.14 4.83
N LEU A 571 -29.08 7.67 6.01
CA LEU A 571 -30.12 8.16 6.90
C LEU A 571 -30.40 9.63 6.59
N VAL A 572 -31.64 9.92 6.23
CA VAL A 572 -32.16 11.28 6.13
C VAL A 572 -32.80 11.65 7.48
N PRO A 573 -32.35 12.74 8.14
CA PRO A 573 -32.92 13.14 9.43
C PRO A 573 -34.44 13.34 9.35
N GLY A 574 -35.19 12.70 10.25
CA GLY A 574 -36.65 12.79 10.32
C GLY A 574 -37.44 11.83 9.41
N GLU A 575 -36.79 11.02 8.59
CA GLU A 575 -37.45 10.05 7.70
C GLU A 575 -37.19 8.59 8.10
N ASP A 576 -38.10 7.71 7.70
CA ASP A 576 -37.94 6.26 7.81
C ASP A 576 -37.11 5.75 6.62
N THR A 577 -35.92 5.24 6.90
CA THR A 577 -35.04 4.63 5.91
C THR A 577 -35.11 3.10 6.01
N PRO A 578 -35.55 2.37 4.97
CA PRO A 578 -35.54 0.91 4.98
C PRO A 578 -34.11 0.37 4.77
N LEU A 579 -33.61 -0.38 5.74
CA LEU A 579 -32.44 -1.24 5.63
C LEU A 579 -32.89 -2.64 5.21
N ILE A 580 -32.58 -2.99 3.96
CA ILE A 580 -32.88 -4.30 3.39
C ILE A 580 -31.69 -5.23 3.61
N LEU A 581 -31.90 -6.29 4.37
CA LEU A 581 -30.90 -7.33 4.64
C LEU A 581 -31.31 -8.61 3.92
N ALA A 582 -30.34 -9.35 3.38
CA ALA A 582 -30.59 -10.72 2.93
C ALA A 582 -29.71 -11.69 3.70
N VAL A 583 -30.33 -12.70 4.29
CA VAL A 583 -29.65 -13.75 5.05
C VAL A 583 -29.73 -15.04 4.24
N ASN A 584 -28.58 -15.62 3.94
CA ASN A 584 -28.48 -16.85 3.16
C ASN A 584 -28.26 -18.06 4.07
N ASN A 585 -28.93 -19.17 3.76
CA ASN A 585 -28.72 -20.44 4.44
C ASN A 585 -27.44 -21.13 3.91
N PRO A 586 -26.42 -21.37 4.75
CA PRO A 586 -25.24 -22.11 4.31
C PRO A 586 -25.49 -23.61 4.18
N LEU A 587 -26.59 -24.14 4.72
CA LEU A 587 -26.89 -25.57 4.78
C LEU A 587 -27.80 -26.00 3.62
N ASP A 588 -27.74 -27.28 3.28
CA ASP A 588 -28.63 -27.99 2.34
C ASP A 588 -29.94 -28.48 2.99
N ARG A 589 -30.21 -28.00 4.21
CA ARG A 589 -31.40 -28.30 5.02
C ARG A 589 -31.93 -27.02 5.67
N PRO A 590 -33.19 -26.99 6.12
CA PRO A 590 -33.74 -25.81 6.78
C PRO A 590 -32.95 -25.46 8.04
N ALA A 591 -32.85 -24.17 8.36
CA ALA A 591 -32.18 -23.68 9.56
C ALA A 591 -32.97 -22.53 10.21
N THR A 592 -32.91 -22.40 11.52
CA THR A 592 -33.46 -21.25 12.24
C THR A 592 -32.38 -20.20 12.42
N ALA A 593 -32.68 -18.97 11.96
CA ALA A 593 -31.83 -17.82 12.14
C ALA A 593 -32.46 -16.80 13.09
N ALA A 594 -31.61 -16.11 13.84
CA ALA A 594 -31.96 -14.99 14.67
C ALA A 594 -31.06 -13.80 14.30
N LEU A 595 -31.66 -12.63 14.12
CA LEU A 595 -30.96 -11.37 13.91
C LEU A 595 -31.26 -10.44 15.08
N ALA A 596 -30.23 -9.86 15.68
CA ALA A 596 -30.34 -8.79 16.67
C ALA A 596 -29.58 -7.55 16.17
N LEU A 597 -30.17 -6.37 16.28
CA LEU A 597 -29.58 -5.11 15.83
C LEU A 597 -29.52 -4.10 16.97
N SER A 598 -28.47 -3.29 16.96
CA SER A 598 -28.23 -2.19 17.89
C SER A 598 -27.50 -1.06 17.20
N THR A 599 -27.51 0.13 17.79
CA THR A 599 -26.83 1.32 17.28
C THR A 599 -26.01 1.96 18.39
N ASN A 600 -24.86 2.54 18.05
CA ASN A 600 -24.07 3.35 18.98
C ASN A 600 -24.62 4.77 19.16
N ASP A 601 -25.62 5.16 18.36
CA ASP A 601 -26.22 6.49 18.38
C ASP A 601 -27.67 6.41 18.86
N SER A 602 -27.94 7.05 20.01
CA SER A 602 -29.25 7.08 20.64
C SER A 602 -30.31 7.85 19.85
N ARG A 603 -29.94 8.60 18.81
CA ARG A 603 -30.86 9.32 17.94
C ARG A 603 -31.48 8.44 16.87
N ILE A 604 -31.00 7.21 16.72
CA ILE A 604 -31.49 6.26 15.72
C ILE A 604 -32.28 5.18 16.42
N THR A 605 -33.48 4.92 15.91
CA THR A 605 -34.31 3.79 16.32
C THR A 605 -34.38 2.77 15.19
N LEU A 606 -34.37 1.50 15.56
CA LEU A 606 -34.38 0.35 14.64
C LEU A 606 -35.68 -0.43 14.88
N GLN A 607 -36.42 -0.77 13.83
CA GLN A 607 -37.63 -1.61 13.93
C GLN A 607 -37.71 -2.65 12.80
N PRO A 608 -37.73 -3.96 13.11
CA PRO A 608 -37.55 -4.56 14.44
C PRO A 608 -36.08 -4.49 14.93
N GLN A 609 -35.87 -4.50 16.25
CA GLN A 609 -34.52 -4.65 16.85
C GLN A 609 -34.05 -6.10 16.92
N SER A 610 -34.98 -7.05 16.85
CA SER A 610 -34.67 -8.48 16.82
C SER A 610 -35.74 -9.24 16.06
N GLU A 611 -35.33 -10.25 15.28
CA GLU A 611 -36.23 -11.08 14.50
C GLU A 611 -35.71 -12.52 14.42
N GLN A 612 -36.62 -13.49 14.46
CA GLN A 612 -36.33 -14.91 14.22
C GLN A 612 -37.12 -15.41 13.02
N PHE A 613 -36.48 -16.18 12.15
CA PHE A 613 -37.07 -16.63 10.90
C PHE A 613 -36.48 -17.97 10.44
N LEU A 614 -37.22 -18.68 9.61
CA LEU A 614 -36.81 -19.95 9.02
C LEU A 614 -36.10 -19.72 7.69
N LEU A 615 -34.88 -20.21 7.58
CA LEU A 615 -34.10 -20.22 6.36
C LEU A 615 -34.38 -21.51 5.55
N PRO A 616 -34.87 -21.42 4.30
CA PRO A 616 -35.05 -22.59 3.45
C PRO A 616 -33.71 -23.23 3.06
N PRO A 617 -33.67 -24.54 2.73
CA PRO A 617 -32.45 -25.24 2.30
C PRO A 617 -31.74 -24.51 1.17
N SER A 618 -30.48 -24.11 1.39
CA SER A 618 -29.66 -23.36 0.42
C SER A 618 -30.35 -22.13 -0.19
N GLY A 619 -31.38 -21.60 0.46
CA GLY A 619 -32.12 -20.43 0.02
C GLY A 619 -31.81 -19.21 0.86
N ARG A 620 -32.59 -18.15 0.66
CA ARG A 620 -32.39 -16.85 1.32
C ARG A 620 -33.70 -16.30 1.88
N VAL A 621 -33.59 -15.50 2.93
CA VAL A 621 -34.68 -14.68 3.46
C VAL A 621 -34.26 -13.22 3.41
N GLN A 622 -35.16 -12.36 2.96
CA GLN A 622 -34.96 -10.92 2.95
C GLN A 622 -35.73 -10.30 4.12
N LEU A 623 -35.08 -9.43 4.87
CA LEU A 623 -35.62 -8.71 6.01
C LEU A 623 -35.56 -7.21 5.73
N THR A 624 -36.53 -6.47 6.23
CA THR A 624 -36.54 -5.01 6.16
C THR A 624 -36.57 -4.46 7.58
N VAL A 625 -35.51 -3.75 7.96
CA VAL A 625 -35.43 -3.00 9.22
C VAL A 625 -35.64 -1.53 8.91
N LEU A 626 -36.62 -0.88 9.53
CA LEU A 626 -36.81 0.55 9.42
C LEU A 626 -35.86 1.26 10.40
N LEU A 627 -35.10 2.22 9.86
CA LEU A 627 -34.30 3.14 10.63
C LEU A 627 -34.97 4.50 10.67
N ARG A 628 -35.14 5.04 11.88
CA ARG A 628 -35.65 6.41 12.06
C ARG A 628 -34.64 7.22 12.84
N SER A 629 -34.14 8.29 12.23
CA SER A 629 -33.33 9.31 12.88
C SER A 629 -34.23 10.38 13.49
N LEU A 630 -33.93 10.83 14.72
CA LEU A 630 -34.56 12.02 15.28
C LEU A 630 -34.34 13.24 14.35
N PRO A 631 -35.28 14.21 14.34
CA PRO A 631 -35.14 15.45 13.58
C PRO A 631 -33.89 16.22 14.01
N ASP A 632 -33.18 16.79 13.03
CA ASP A 632 -31.94 17.54 13.26
C ASP A 632 -32.21 18.82 14.07
N THR A 633 -31.74 18.88 15.32
CA THR A 633 -31.65 20.11 16.12
C THR A 633 -30.30 20.75 15.79
N SER A 634 -30.35 21.84 15.04
CA SER A 634 -29.33 22.41 14.16
C SER A 634 -28.02 22.93 14.76
N GLU A 635 -27.42 22.29 15.77
CA GLU A 635 -26.17 22.80 16.38
C GLU A 635 -25.07 21.77 16.65
N SER A 636 -25.27 20.47 16.41
CA SER A 636 -24.17 19.51 16.65
C SER A 636 -23.25 19.41 15.43
N THR A 637 -22.09 20.04 15.51
CA THR A 637 -20.88 19.53 14.84
C THR A 637 -20.66 18.11 15.35
N LEU A 638 -21.16 17.12 14.62
CA LEU A 638 -21.02 15.74 15.04
C LEU A 638 -19.52 15.39 15.09
N PRO A 639 -18.99 14.96 16.24
CA PRO A 639 -17.68 14.32 16.24
C PRO A 639 -17.79 13.08 15.34
N GLU A 640 -16.73 12.83 14.58
CA GLU A 640 -16.53 11.75 13.60
C GLU A 640 -16.68 10.31 14.13
N ALA A 641 -17.38 10.08 15.24
CA ALA A 641 -17.81 8.73 15.56
C ALA A 641 -18.84 8.29 14.52
N ALA A 642 -18.38 7.54 13.52
CA ALA A 642 -19.23 6.97 12.49
C ALA A 642 -20.43 6.27 13.14
N VAL A 643 -21.63 6.72 12.81
CA VAL A 643 -22.85 6.01 13.17
C VAL A 643 -22.74 4.60 12.62
N ARG A 644 -23.01 3.61 13.48
CA ARG A 644 -22.95 2.21 13.08
C ARG A 644 -24.16 1.48 13.62
N ILE A 645 -24.63 0.55 12.80
CA ILE A 645 -25.54 -0.51 13.23
C ILE A 645 -24.66 -1.71 13.53
N ASP A 646 -24.57 -2.06 14.80
CA ASP A 646 -23.99 -3.32 15.23
C ASP A 646 -25.09 -4.38 15.15
N LEU A 647 -24.82 -5.50 14.48
CA LEU A 647 -25.76 -6.60 14.33
C LEU A 647 -25.13 -7.92 14.76
N ARG A 648 -25.96 -8.85 15.21
CA ARG A 648 -25.57 -10.21 15.58
C ARG A 648 -26.48 -11.18 14.87
N LEU A 649 -25.91 -11.99 13.98
CA LEU A 649 -26.60 -13.05 13.25
C LEU A 649 -26.25 -14.40 13.88
N SER A 650 -27.26 -15.15 14.31
CA SER A 650 -27.10 -16.50 14.82
C SER A 650 -27.85 -17.49 13.94
N ILE A 651 -27.23 -18.62 13.59
CA ILE A 651 -27.84 -19.74 12.84
C ILE A 651 -27.57 -21.02 13.64
N ALA A 652 -28.59 -21.49 14.36
CA ALA A 652 -28.42 -22.51 15.41
C ALA A 652 -27.89 -23.84 14.86
N GLU A 653 -28.46 -24.34 13.77
CA GLU A 653 -28.11 -25.63 13.16
C GLU A 653 -26.72 -25.64 12.50
N ALA A 654 -26.17 -24.45 12.25
CA ALA A 654 -24.81 -24.27 11.76
C ALA A 654 -23.81 -23.94 12.89
N GLY A 655 -24.29 -23.75 14.12
CA GLY A 655 -23.46 -23.33 15.26
C GLY A 655 -22.85 -21.94 15.09
N LEU A 656 -23.52 -21.06 14.35
CA LEU A 656 -23.01 -19.74 13.98
C LEU A 656 -23.59 -18.68 14.91
N ASP A 657 -22.73 -17.79 15.37
CA ASP A 657 -23.11 -16.60 16.13
C ASP A 657 -22.08 -15.49 15.89
N LEU A 658 -22.44 -14.52 15.05
CA LEU A 658 -21.47 -13.66 14.40
C LEU A 658 -21.86 -12.20 14.58
N PRO A 659 -20.94 -11.37 15.09
CA PRO A 659 -21.11 -9.93 14.97
C PRO A 659 -20.87 -9.52 13.51
N ALA A 660 -21.68 -8.60 13.01
CA ALA A 660 -21.33 -7.79 11.86
C ALA A 660 -21.61 -6.33 12.14
N ARG A 661 -21.11 -5.46 11.26
CA ARG A 661 -21.31 -4.02 11.37
C ARG A 661 -21.77 -3.49 10.02
N ILE A 662 -22.86 -2.76 10.05
CA ILE A 662 -23.30 -1.94 8.91
C ILE A 662 -22.96 -0.50 9.28
N PRO A 663 -21.84 0.02 8.78
CA PRO A 663 -21.57 1.44 8.86
C PRO A 663 -22.66 2.22 8.13
N VAL A 664 -23.13 3.25 8.80
CA VAL A 664 -24.22 4.10 8.34
C VAL A 664 -23.67 5.47 8.06
N THR A 665 -24.03 6.02 6.91
CA THR A 665 -23.72 7.41 6.61
C THR A 665 -24.98 8.22 6.87
N LEU A 666 -24.92 9.11 7.86
CA LEU A 666 -25.91 10.16 8.00
C LEU A 666 -25.72 11.13 6.82
N ALA A 667 -26.74 11.28 5.98
CA ALA A 667 -26.72 12.34 4.99
C ALA A 667 -26.74 13.69 5.72
N ARG A 668 -25.88 14.62 5.30
CA ARG A 668 -26.02 16.01 5.71
C ARG A 668 -27.16 16.63 4.90
N LEU A 669 -28.10 17.26 5.59
CA LEU A 669 -29.14 18.05 4.93
C LEU A 669 -28.50 19.26 4.29
N VAL A 670 -28.77 19.44 3.00
CA VAL A 670 -28.36 20.64 2.27
C VAL A 670 -29.43 21.72 2.51
N PRO A 671 -29.06 22.89 3.07
CA PRO A 671 -29.99 23.99 3.24
C PRO A 671 -30.67 24.39 1.94
N GLN A 672 -31.95 24.72 2.03
CA GLN A 672 -32.71 25.30 0.92
C GLN A 672 -32.49 26.82 0.90
N LEU A 673 -32.15 27.35 -0.28
CA LEU A 673 -32.10 28.78 -0.48
C LEU A 673 -33.48 29.28 -0.92
N PRO A 674 -33.99 30.38 -0.32
CA PRO A 674 -35.12 31.07 -0.91
C PRO A 674 -34.70 31.64 -2.27
N ARG A 675 -35.63 31.67 -3.23
CA ARG A 675 -35.40 32.35 -4.51
C ARG A 675 -34.98 33.80 -4.25
N SER A 676 -33.77 34.15 -4.69
CA SER A 676 -33.11 35.42 -4.40
C SER A 676 -32.21 35.80 -5.55
N ASP A 677 -32.12 37.11 -5.85
CA ASP A 677 -31.17 37.66 -6.83
C ASP A 677 -29.73 37.70 -6.28
N THR A 678 -29.54 37.41 -4.98
CA THR A 678 -28.23 37.40 -4.31
C THR A 678 -27.97 36.09 -3.55
N PRO A 679 -28.06 34.92 -4.22
CA PRO A 679 -28.01 33.62 -3.56
C PRO A 679 -26.72 33.39 -2.78
N TRP A 680 -25.60 33.92 -3.28
CA TRP A 680 -24.27 33.83 -2.63
C TRP A 680 -24.18 34.59 -1.31
N LYS A 681 -24.88 35.73 -1.17
CA LYS A 681 -24.91 36.49 0.09
C LYS A 681 -25.69 35.73 1.16
N THR A 682 -26.81 35.13 0.78
CA THR A 682 -27.59 34.28 1.68
C THR A 682 -26.80 33.03 2.06
N LEU A 683 -26.15 32.37 1.10
CA LEU A 683 -25.33 31.18 1.34
C LEU A 683 -24.16 31.48 2.29
N ALA A 684 -23.43 32.58 2.11
CA ALA A 684 -22.32 32.97 2.98
C ALA A 684 -22.74 33.18 4.45
N GLY A 685 -24.01 33.51 4.70
CA GLY A 685 -24.59 33.64 6.04
C GLY A 685 -25.04 32.33 6.68
N LEU A 686 -25.04 31.21 5.95
CA LEU A 686 -25.37 29.90 6.47
C LEU A 686 -24.16 29.24 7.17
N PRO A 687 -24.40 28.34 8.13
CA PRO A 687 -23.34 27.50 8.69
C PRO A 687 -22.59 26.73 7.59
N SER A 688 -21.29 26.53 7.77
CA SER A 688 -20.51 25.68 6.87
C SER A 688 -20.95 24.22 7.00
N VAL A 689 -20.92 23.49 5.88
CA VAL A 689 -21.11 22.03 5.91
C VAL A 689 -19.82 21.35 6.33
N ALA A 690 -18.65 21.97 6.14
CA ALA A 690 -17.37 21.50 6.63
C ALA A 690 -16.37 22.66 6.76
N THR A 691 -15.49 22.56 7.75
CA THR A 691 -14.24 23.34 7.84
C THR A 691 -13.11 22.33 7.71
N LEU A 692 -12.21 22.57 6.76
CA LEU A 692 -11.14 21.67 6.34
C LEU A 692 -9.79 22.34 6.66
N ASP A 693 -9.44 22.34 7.94
CA ASP A 693 -8.28 23.02 8.52
C ASP A 693 -7.39 22.08 9.33
N HIS A 694 -7.65 20.77 9.27
CA HIS A 694 -6.85 19.76 9.96
C HIS A 694 -5.98 18.96 8.99
N ARG A 695 -4.87 18.42 9.52
CA ARG A 695 -3.90 17.62 8.77
C ARG A 695 -4.54 16.45 8.01
N ASP A 696 -5.60 15.86 8.57
CA ASP A 696 -6.31 14.72 7.96
C ASP A 696 -7.10 15.13 6.70
N ASN A 697 -7.45 16.42 6.58
CA ASN A 697 -8.04 16.95 5.36
C ASN A 697 -7.00 17.20 4.27
N ILE A 698 -5.70 17.10 4.56
CA ILE A 698 -4.65 17.41 3.60
C ILE A 698 -4.06 16.14 3.02
N HIS A 699 -4.09 16.06 1.69
CA HIS A 699 -3.23 15.18 0.95
C HIS A 699 -2.09 16.01 0.37
N ASN A 700 -0.93 15.93 0.99
CA ASN A 700 0.25 16.61 0.51
C ASN A 700 1.13 15.61 -0.24
N LEU A 701 1.36 15.86 -1.53
CA LEU A 701 2.17 14.99 -2.41
C LEU A 701 3.61 14.88 -1.90
N TYR A 702 4.02 15.90 -1.16
CA TYR A 702 5.32 16.10 -0.56
C TYR A 702 5.29 15.81 0.97
N SER A 703 4.30 15.09 1.51
CA SER A 703 4.11 14.97 2.98
C SER A 703 5.27 14.27 3.66
N ALA A 704 5.73 13.25 2.99
CA ALA A 704 6.96 12.61 3.32
C ALA A 704 7.88 13.07 2.22
N GLU A 705 8.17 14.37 2.09
CA GLU A 705 9.28 14.98 1.36
C GLU A 705 10.14 15.86 2.36
N PRO A 706 11.41 16.34 2.17
CA PRO A 706 12.03 17.39 2.98
C PRO A 706 12.27 18.59 2.07
N LEU A 707 11.20 18.95 1.36
CA LEU A 707 11.00 20.27 0.78
C LEU A 707 10.05 20.95 1.77
N PRO A 708 10.52 21.58 2.87
CA PRO A 708 9.61 22.29 3.76
C PRO A 708 8.71 23.26 3.00
N ALA A 709 9.21 23.91 1.95
CA ALA A 709 8.42 24.78 1.09
C ALA A 709 7.23 24.08 0.38
N MET A 710 7.27 22.76 0.19
CA MET A 710 6.17 21.99 -0.40
C MET A 710 5.31 21.29 0.65
N HIS A 711 5.54 21.50 1.95
CA HIS A 711 4.77 20.88 3.02
C HIS A 711 3.61 21.75 3.45
N TRP A 712 2.63 21.10 4.07
CA TRP A 712 1.56 21.80 4.76
C TRP A 712 2.05 22.41 6.08
N HIS A 713 1.98 23.73 6.22
CA HIS A 713 2.38 24.44 7.44
C HIS A 713 1.23 24.79 8.38
N GLY A 714 0.04 24.29 8.09
CA GLY A 714 -1.17 24.53 8.86
C GLY A 714 -2.23 25.28 8.07
N PRO A 715 -3.33 25.69 8.72
CA PRO A 715 -4.49 26.25 8.04
C PRO A 715 -4.22 27.52 7.21
N ASP A 716 -3.15 28.25 7.54
CA ASP A 716 -2.76 29.45 6.81
C ASP A 716 -2.05 29.17 5.48
N ASP A 717 -1.46 27.97 5.35
CA ASP A 717 -0.83 27.48 4.11
C ASP A 717 -1.87 26.91 3.16
N LEU A 718 -2.74 26.01 3.66
CA LEU A 718 -3.93 25.59 2.92
C LEU A 718 -5.05 25.19 3.87
N SER A 719 -6.23 25.78 3.71
CA SER A 719 -7.46 25.31 4.35
C SER A 719 -8.68 25.71 3.54
N ALA A 720 -9.83 25.11 3.83
CA ALA A 720 -11.06 25.48 3.13
C ALA A 720 -12.30 25.43 4.04
N VAL A 721 -13.20 26.40 3.84
CA VAL A 721 -14.55 26.37 4.40
C VAL A 721 -15.54 26.08 3.27
N VAL A 722 -16.32 25.01 3.42
CA VAL A 722 -17.25 24.54 2.41
C VAL A 722 -18.68 24.85 2.83
N ARG A 723 -19.44 25.49 1.93
CA ARG A 723 -20.89 25.70 2.05
C ARG A 723 -21.59 25.14 0.82
N ILE A 724 -22.70 24.44 1.06
CA ILE A 724 -23.50 23.82 0.01
C ILE A 724 -24.95 24.18 0.30
N ALA A 725 -25.69 24.56 -0.73
CA ALA A 725 -27.12 24.76 -0.66
C ALA A 725 -27.79 24.32 -1.96
N THR A 726 -29.11 24.24 -1.95
CA THR A 726 -29.89 23.92 -3.14
C THR A 726 -31.14 24.79 -3.20
N ASP A 727 -31.68 24.98 -4.40
CA ASP A 727 -33.08 25.34 -4.62
C ASP A 727 -33.71 24.30 -5.58
N ASP A 728 -34.90 24.61 -6.11
CA ASP A 728 -35.61 23.74 -7.06
C ASP A 728 -34.87 23.58 -8.40
N ASP A 729 -33.99 24.51 -8.76
CA ASP A 729 -33.40 24.66 -10.08
C ASP A 729 -31.90 24.30 -10.10
N SER A 730 -31.17 24.52 -9.00
CA SER A 730 -29.70 24.42 -8.93
C SER A 730 -29.14 23.91 -7.60
N LEU A 731 -27.97 23.29 -7.69
CA LEU A 731 -27.04 23.05 -6.58
C LEU A 731 -26.02 24.20 -6.51
N PHE A 732 -25.81 24.76 -5.33
CA PHE A 732 -24.88 25.86 -5.06
C PHE A 732 -23.74 25.36 -4.18
N ILE A 733 -22.50 25.60 -4.62
CA ILE A 733 -21.29 25.25 -3.87
C ILE A 733 -20.45 26.51 -3.74
N GLU A 734 -20.16 26.91 -2.49
CA GLU A 734 -19.18 27.93 -2.17
C GLU A 734 -18.04 27.29 -1.38
N VAL A 735 -16.81 27.54 -1.81
CA VAL A 735 -15.60 27.14 -1.11
C VAL A 735 -14.75 28.37 -0.91
N VAL A 736 -14.50 28.74 0.34
CA VAL A 736 -13.54 29.78 0.70
C VAL A 736 -12.25 29.07 1.10
N ALA A 737 -11.28 29.03 0.19
CA ALA A 737 -9.97 28.47 0.46
C ALA A 737 -9.04 29.56 0.97
N ARG A 738 -8.30 29.28 2.05
CA ARG A 738 -7.10 30.04 2.39
C ARG A 738 -5.91 29.31 1.78
N ASP A 739 -5.08 30.05 1.08
CA ASP A 739 -3.91 29.57 0.36
C ASP A 739 -2.92 30.74 0.29
N ASP A 740 -1.69 30.54 0.73
CA ASP A 740 -0.70 31.61 0.87
C ASP A 740 -0.13 32.09 -0.47
N VAL A 741 -0.11 31.25 -1.52
CA VAL A 741 0.45 31.57 -2.84
C VAL A 741 -0.45 31.09 -3.97
N HIS A 742 -1.20 32.02 -4.57
CA HIS A 742 -1.98 31.72 -5.76
C HIS A 742 -1.09 31.60 -7.02
N HIS A 743 -0.95 30.40 -7.59
CA HIS A 743 -0.34 30.10 -8.89
C HIS A 743 -1.20 29.14 -9.74
N GLN A 744 -1.78 29.68 -10.82
CA GLN A 744 -2.53 28.92 -11.82
C GLN A 744 -2.24 29.41 -13.24
N THR A 745 -1.88 28.49 -14.14
CA THR A 745 -1.45 28.79 -15.51
C THR A 745 -2.24 28.07 -16.60
N ASP A 746 -3.11 27.11 -16.26
CA ASP A 746 -3.89 26.32 -17.22
C ASP A 746 -5.36 26.22 -16.79
N LEU A 747 -6.26 26.82 -17.56
CA LEU A 747 -7.71 26.74 -17.32
C LEU A 747 -8.40 25.59 -18.07
N ARG A 748 -7.62 24.66 -18.64
CA ARG A 748 -8.11 23.56 -19.50
C ARG A 748 -7.95 22.21 -18.79
N GLY A 749 -7.71 21.12 -19.54
CA GLY A 749 -7.64 19.76 -19.00
C GLY A 749 -6.54 19.49 -17.96
N ARG A 750 -5.62 20.43 -17.70
CA ARG A 750 -4.64 20.34 -16.61
C ARG A 750 -4.87 21.32 -15.47
N LEU A 751 -6.04 21.97 -15.38
CA LEU A 751 -6.29 22.93 -14.31
C LEU A 751 -6.12 22.34 -12.90
N TRP A 752 -6.30 21.02 -12.76
CA TRP A 752 -6.11 20.26 -11.52
C TRP A 752 -4.66 20.24 -11.03
N ASP A 753 -3.70 20.57 -11.89
CA ASP A 753 -2.25 20.55 -11.61
C ASP A 753 -1.77 21.83 -10.88
N ALA A 754 -2.70 22.70 -10.54
CA ALA A 754 -2.46 24.02 -9.94
C ALA A 754 -3.71 24.50 -9.20
N ASP A 755 -3.69 25.73 -8.67
CA ASP A 755 -4.72 26.20 -7.74
C ASP A 755 -6.10 26.21 -8.36
N SER A 756 -6.95 25.37 -7.79
CA SER A 756 -8.24 25.07 -8.38
C SER A 756 -9.14 24.32 -7.41
N LEU A 757 -10.43 24.46 -7.64
CA LEU A 757 -11.45 23.59 -7.06
C LEU A 757 -11.75 22.46 -8.04
N GLN A 758 -11.86 21.22 -7.54
CA GLN A 758 -12.51 20.12 -8.25
C GLN A 758 -13.66 19.59 -7.40
N VAL A 759 -14.80 19.35 -8.05
CA VAL A 759 -16.02 18.79 -7.44
C VAL A 759 -16.43 17.54 -8.21
N GLY A 760 -16.49 16.41 -7.52
CA GLY A 760 -17.05 15.16 -8.00
C GLY A 760 -18.49 14.99 -7.50
N ILE A 761 -19.41 14.63 -8.39
CA ILE A 761 -20.84 14.47 -8.08
C ILE A 761 -21.33 13.13 -8.63
N GLN A 762 -21.88 12.30 -7.74
CA GLN A 762 -22.58 11.07 -8.13
C GLN A 762 -24.05 11.17 -7.72
N LEU A 763 -24.93 11.07 -8.73
CA LEU A 763 -26.39 11.14 -8.53
C LEU A 763 -27.04 9.77 -8.32
N LYS A 764 -26.45 8.70 -8.85
CA LYS A 764 -27.00 7.34 -8.79
C LYS A 764 -25.98 6.43 -8.09
N ASP A 765 -26.43 5.61 -7.15
CA ASP A 765 -25.58 4.61 -6.46
C ASP A 765 -25.44 3.35 -7.35
N THR A 766 -24.98 3.55 -8.58
CA THR A 766 -24.64 2.52 -9.56
C THR A 766 -23.16 2.69 -9.97
N ASP A 767 -22.53 1.64 -10.53
CA ASP A 767 -21.09 1.57 -10.89
C ASP A 767 -20.43 2.90 -11.28
N ALA A 768 -19.19 3.13 -10.78
CA ALA A 768 -18.10 4.09 -11.06
C ALA A 768 -18.31 5.43 -11.84
N ASP A 769 -19.48 5.71 -12.37
CA ASP A 769 -19.82 6.87 -13.19
C ASP A 769 -20.16 8.05 -12.29
N TYR A 770 -19.52 9.18 -12.57
CA TYR A 770 -19.69 10.44 -11.86
C TYR A 770 -19.52 11.63 -12.81
N ILE A 771 -19.93 12.80 -12.35
CA ILE A 771 -19.64 14.08 -12.99
C ILE A 771 -18.49 14.72 -12.22
N GLU A 772 -17.44 15.19 -12.91
CA GLU A 772 -16.37 15.94 -12.27
C GLU A 772 -16.15 17.26 -12.98
N VAL A 773 -16.26 18.35 -12.22
CA VAL A 773 -16.12 19.72 -12.70
C VAL A 773 -15.01 20.40 -11.91
N GLY A 774 -14.12 21.09 -12.61
CA GLY A 774 -13.11 21.94 -12.02
C GLY A 774 -13.31 23.42 -12.32
N LEU A 775 -12.93 24.28 -11.39
CA LEU A 775 -12.92 25.73 -11.52
C LEU A 775 -11.57 26.29 -11.09
N ALA A 776 -11.10 27.31 -11.78
CA ALA A 776 -9.89 28.02 -11.40
C ALA A 776 -9.91 29.47 -11.90
N ARG A 777 -9.09 30.30 -11.27
CA ARG A 777 -8.71 31.63 -11.76
C ARG A 777 -7.23 31.58 -12.10
N ASP A 778 -6.83 31.98 -13.29
CA ASP A 778 -5.40 32.02 -13.65
C ASP A 778 -4.68 33.24 -13.04
N ASN A 779 -3.37 33.31 -13.22
CA ASN A 779 -2.55 34.42 -12.74
C ASN A 779 -2.91 35.78 -13.38
N GLY A 780 -3.54 35.77 -14.57
CA GLY A 780 -4.05 36.96 -15.25
C GLY A 780 -5.42 37.41 -14.75
N GLY A 781 -6.09 36.58 -13.95
CA GLY A 781 -7.42 36.81 -13.41
C GLY A 781 -8.56 36.32 -14.27
N GLU A 782 -8.29 35.58 -15.36
CA GLU A 782 -9.33 34.90 -16.13
C GLU A 782 -9.90 33.75 -15.31
N VAL A 783 -11.23 33.63 -15.28
CA VAL A 783 -11.93 32.53 -14.61
C VAL A 783 -12.32 31.49 -15.66
N GLY A 784 -11.92 30.24 -15.41
CA GLY A 784 -12.17 29.10 -16.28
C GLY A 784 -12.81 27.93 -15.56
N GLY A 785 -13.06 26.87 -16.32
CA GLY A 785 -13.52 25.60 -15.76
C GLY A 785 -13.53 24.48 -16.80
N TRP A 786 -13.55 23.25 -16.31
CA TRP A 786 -13.45 22.04 -17.13
C TRP A 786 -14.31 20.92 -16.58
N VAL A 787 -14.85 20.10 -17.46
CA VAL A 787 -15.60 18.89 -17.15
C VAL A 787 -14.70 17.70 -17.48
N PHE A 788 -14.21 17.04 -16.44
CA PHE A 788 -13.26 15.91 -16.50
C PHE A 788 -13.94 14.59 -16.75
N ALA A 789 -15.12 14.41 -16.15
CA ALA A 789 -15.93 13.21 -16.26
C ALA A 789 -17.40 13.61 -16.30
N ARG A 790 -18.22 12.78 -16.96
CA ARG A 790 -19.67 12.95 -17.00
C ARG A 790 -20.36 11.60 -17.12
N THR A 791 -21.57 11.52 -16.59
CA THR A 791 -22.49 10.41 -16.84
C THR A 791 -23.14 10.55 -18.22
N ALA A 792 -23.75 9.48 -18.72
CA ALA A 792 -24.47 9.49 -20.00
C ALA A 792 -25.63 10.52 -20.02
N ASP A 793 -26.30 10.70 -18.88
CA ASP A 793 -27.46 11.59 -18.73
C ASP A 793 -27.05 13.07 -18.49
N CYS A 794 -25.77 13.34 -18.26
CA CYS A 794 -25.27 14.69 -18.02
C CYS A 794 -25.19 15.50 -19.31
N LEU A 795 -25.78 16.70 -19.30
CA LEU A 795 -25.85 17.60 -20.45
C LEU A 795 -24.59 18.48 -20.59
N LEU A 796 -23.73 18.51 -19.57
CA LEU A 796 -22.46 19.22 -19.66
C LEU A 796 -21.53 18.49 -20.65
N PRO A 797 -20.94 19.17 -21.65
CA PRO A 797 -19.97 18.57 -22.55
C PRO A 797 -18.66 18.29 -21.80
N LEU A 798 -17.98 17.19 -22.15
CA LEU A 798 -16.58 16.98 -21.73
C LEU A 798 -15.71 18.10 -22.30
N GLY A 799 -14.76 18.59 -21.51
CA GLY A 799 -13.89 19.68 -21.90
C GLY A 799 -14.24 21.00 -21.21
N ARG A 800 -14.14 22.13 -21.93
CA ARG A 800 -14.39 23.47 -21.35
C ARG A 800 -15.80 23.56 -20.77
N LEU A 801 -15.91 23.98 -19.52
CA LEU A 801 -17.22 24.19 -18.86
C LEU A 801 -17.98 25.33 -19.54
N ASP A 802 -19.24 25.09 -19.88
CA ASP A 802 -20.09 26.00 -20.67
C ASP A 802 -20.29 27.35 -19.97
N SER A 803 -20.16 28.45 -20.73
CA SER A 803 -20.38 29.82 -20.26
C SER A 803 -21.76 30.07 -19.63
N SER A 804 -22.77 29.24 -19.96
CA SER A 804 -24.10 29.32 -19.36
C SER A 804 -24.15 28.85 -17.90
N ILE A 805 -23.12 28.16 -17.42
CA ILE A 805 -23.01 27.69 -16.03
C ILE A 805 -22.47 28.82 -15.16
N PRO A 806 -23.28 29.40 -14.25
CA PRO A 806 -22.84 30.52 -13.42
C PRO A 806 -21.74 30.09 -12.46
N ARG A 807 -20.66 30.87 -12.44
CA ARG A 807 -19.48 30.62 -11.63
C ARG A 807 -18.76 31.91 -11.28
N GLU A 808 -18.03 31.89 -10.18
CA GLU A 808 -17.17 32.99 -9.74
C GLU A 808 -15.94 32.40 -9.06
N VAL A 809 -14.76 32.99 -9.30
CA VAL A 809 -13.55 32.70 -8.54
C VAL A 809 -12.87 34.02 -8.20
N VAL A 810 -12.89 34.40 -6.92
CA VAL A 810 -12.39 35.70 -6.44
C VAL A 810 -11.24 35.48 -5.49
N ARG A 811 -10.08 36.05 -5.80
CA ARG A 811 -8.92 36.10 -4.90
C ARG A 811 -8.92 37.41 -4.13
N ASN A 812 -8.77 37.33 -2.82
CA ASN A 812 -8.47 38.45 -1.94
C ASN A 812 -7.04 38.26 -1.38
N GLU A 813 -6.11 39.04 -1.92
CA GLU A 813 -4.69 38.96 -1.55
C GLU A 813 -4.40 39.44 -0.12
N ALA A 814 -5.23 40.33 0.45
CA ALA A 814 -5.01 40.82 1.81
C ALA A 814 -5.23 39.72 2.86
N ASP A 815 -6.17 38.82 2.58
CA ASP A 815 -6.55 37.72 3.47
C ASP A 815 -6.01 36.35 3.00
N ALA A 816 -5.27 36.32 1.89
CA ALA A 816 -4.79 35.10 1.23
C ALA A 816 -5.92 34.09 1.00
N THR A 817 -7.07 34.57 0.50
CA THR A 817 -8.25 33.71 0.29
C THR A 817 -8.73 33.71 -1.15
N THR A 818 -9.08 32.52 -1.64
CA THR A 818 -9.74 32.32 -2.93
C THR A 818 -11.14 31.77 -2.69
N THR A 819 -12.16 32.54 -3.07
CA THR A 819 -13.57 32.13 -2.99
C THR A 819 -14.01 31.57 -4.34
N TYR A 820 -14.32 30.28 -4.37
CA TYR A 820 -14.91 29.57 -5.50
C TYR A 820 -16.41 29.48 -5.31
N ARG A 821 -17.19 29.86 -6.32
CA ARG A 821 -18.64 29.72 -6.36
C ARG A 821 -19.06 29.04 -7.64
N LEU A 822 -19.86 27.98 -7.50
CA LEU A 822 -20.34 27.19 -8.62
C LEU A 822 -21.83 26.92 -8.45
N GLN A 823 -22.63 27.37 -9.42
CA GLN A 823 -24.05 27.06 -9.51
C GLN A 823 -24.27 26.04 -10.62
N LEU A 824 -24.70 24.83 -10.25
CA LEU A 824 -24.96 23.74 -11.18
C LEU A 824 -26.45 23.51 -11.32
N PRO A 825 -27.05 23.82 -12.48
CA PRO A 825 -28.45 23.52 -12.72
C PRO A 825 -28.70 22.00 -12.65
N TRP A 826 -29.73 21.57 -11.91
CA TRP A 826 -30.07 20.15 -11.78
C TRP A 826 -30.29 19.47 -13.13
N ARG A 827 -30.94 20.19 -14.05
CA ARG A 827 -31.13 19.74 -15.43
C ARG A 827 -29.82 19.48 -16.16
N ALA A 828 -28.78 20.30 -15.94
CA ALA A 828 -27.48 20.12 -16.57
C ALA A 828 -26.77 18.86 -16.06
N LEU A 829 -27.01 18.49 -14.79
CA LEU A 829 -26.48 17.27 -14.17
C LEU A 829 -27.27 16.00 -14.55
N GLY A 830 -28.34 16.11 -15.33
CA GLY A 830 -29.19 14.98 -15.71
C GLY A 830 -30.40 14.74 -14.79
N SER A 831 -30.76 15.70 -13.94
CA SER A 831 -31.97 15.67 -13.09
C SER A 831 -32.94 16.78 -13.51
N PRO A 832 -33.81 16.56 -14.52
CA PRO A 832 -34.66 17.61 -15.09
C PRO A 832 -35.80 18.06 -14.16
N ASN A 833 -36.10 17.32 -13.10
CA ASN A 833 -37.21 17.57 -12.19
C ASN A 833 -36.76 18.15 -10.83
N GLY A 834 -35.57 18.75 -10.78
CA GLY A 834 -35.00 19.36 -9.56
C GLY A 834 -34.06 18.43 -8.79
N PRO A 835 -33.88 18.63 -7.47
CA PRO A 835 -32.96 17.87 -6.65
C PRO A 835 -33.21 16.36 -6.69
N PHE A 836 -32.13 15.58 -6.66
CA PHE A 836 -32.23 14.11 -6.68
C PHE A 836 -32.77 13.58 -5.34
N SER A 837 -33.80 12.73 -5.40
CA SER A 837 -34.49 12.22 -4.20
C SER A 837 -33.69 11.19 -3.39
N GLY A 838 -32.74 10.46 -3.98
CA GLY A 838 -31.91 9.49 -3.24
C GLY A 838 -30.72 10.09 -2.47
N GLY A 839 -30.58 11.42 -2.46
CA GLY A 839 -29.34 12.08 -2.04
C GLY A 839 -28.24 12.01 -3.10
N ILE A 840 -27.19 12.81 -2.94
CA ILE A 840 -26.05 12.89 -3.85
C ILE A 840 -24.76 12.62 -3.09
N ARG A 841 -23.76 12.02 -3.74
CA ARG A 841 -22.41 11.96 -3.20
C ARG A 841 -21.58 13.10 -3.77
N LEU A 842 -20.85 13.80 -2.90
CA LEU A 842 -19.98 14.91 -3.25
C LEU A 842 -18.56 14.65 -2.77
N GLY A 843 -17.64 14.55 -3.72
CA GLY A 843 -16.21 14.67 -3.50
C GLY A 843 -15.79 16.11 -3.79
N LEU A 844 -14.86 16.65 -3.00
CA LEU A 844 -14.37 18.01 -3.20
C LEU A 844 -12.89 18.07 -2.82
N VAL A 845 -12.07 18.62 -3.71
CA VAL A 845 -10.67 18.96 -3.42
C VAL A 845 -10.37 20.39 -3.86
N VAL A 846 -9.59 21.11 -3.07
CA VAL A 846 -8.94 22.36 -3.47
C VAL A 846 -7.45 22.07 -3.63
N ASN A 847 -6.97 22.17 -4.86
CA ASN A 847 -5.58 21.99 -5.24
C ASN A 847 -4.77 23.23 -4.90
N ASP A 848 -3.49 22.98 -4.63
CA ASP A 848 -2.53 23.97 -4.16
C ASP A 848 -1.20 23.81 -4.90
N ASN A 849 -0.60 24.94 -5.29
CA ASN A 849 0.63 25.06 -6.05
C ASN A 849 1.25 26.44 -5.81
N ASP A 850 2.38 26.48 -5.13
CA ASP A 850 3.06 27.75 -4.85
C ASP A 850 4.03 28.18 -5.98
N GLY A 851 3.81 27.70 -7.20
CA GLY A 851 4.63 27.99 -8.39
C GLY A 851 5.74 26.96 -8.70
N GLN A 852 5.79 25.85 -7.98
CA GLN A 852 6.74 24.74 -8.23
C GLN A 852 6.06 23.45 -8.70
N GLY A 853 4.80 23.54 -9.12
CA GLY A 853 3.95 22.41 -9.48
C GLY A 853 2.98 22.07 -8.35
N ARG A 854 1.97 21.25 -8.65
CA ARG A 854 0.96 20.85 -7.66
C ARG A 854 1.64 20.31 -6.41
N LYS A 855 1.42 20.97 -5.27
CA LYS A 855 2.01 20.71 -3.95
C LYS A 855 1.13 19.74 -3.16
N GLN A 856 -0.15 20.06 -3.06
CA GLN A 856 -1.07 19.34 -2.19
C GLN A 856 -2.50 19.62 -2.61
N TRP A 857 -3.44 19.02 -1.87
CA TRP A 857 -4.82 19.46 -1.87
C TRP A 857 -5.46 19.25 -0.52
N VAL A 858 -6.39 20.13 -0.19
CA VAL A 858 -7.33 19.93 0.91
C VAL A 858 -8.58 19.23 0.38
N LYS A 859 -9.11 18.25 1.11
CA LYS A 859 -10.22 17.39 0.68
C LYS A 859 -11.36 17.31 1.70
N LEU A 860 -12.58 17.26 1.19
CA LEU A 860 -13.78 16.98 1.98
C LEU A 860 -13.84 15.50 2.41
N SER A 861 -13.38 14.61 1.53
CA SER A 861 -13.28 13.16 1.75
C SER A 861 -12.28 12.56 0.77
N ASP A 862 -11.78 11.36 1.07
CA ASP A 862 -10.89 10.62 0.17
C ASP A 862 -11.57 10.25 -1.16
N GLY A 863 -10.76 10.00 -2.19
CA GLY A 863 -11.21 9.31 -3.39
C GLY A 863 -11.50 10.21 -4.58
N LEU A 864 -11.44 11.55 -4.47
CA LEU A 864 -11.47 12.42 -5.65
C LEU A 864 -10.06 12.74 -6.18
N GLY A 865 -9.09 13.02 -5.31
CA GLY A 865 -7.72 13.38 -5.72
C GLY A 865 -6.85 12.16 -5.99
N GLU A 866 -6.99 11.09 -5.19
CA GLU A 866 -6.07 9.96 -5.14
C GLU A 866 -6.40 8.85 -6.15
N GLN A 867 -7.66 8.42 -6.21
CA GLN A 867 -8.03 7.15 -6.86
C GLN A 867 -9.38 7.13 -7.58
N LYS A 868 -10.04 8.29 -7.76
CA LYS A 868 -11.33 8.44 -8.47
C LYS A 868 -12.39 7.39 -8.05
N ALA A 869 -12.64 7.31 -6.74
CA ALA A 869 -13.53 6.35 -6.11
C ALA A 869 -14.74 7.04 -5.45
N PRO A 870 -15.85 7.25 -6.18
CA PRO A 870 -17.06 7.91 -5.65
C PRO A 870 -17.66 7.29 -4.40
N ALA A 871 -17.42 5.99 -4.19
CA ALA A 871 -17.90 5.27 -3.00
C ALA A 871 -17.37 5.83 -1.67
N LEU A 872 -16.23 6.56 -1.71
CA LEU A 872 -15.62 7.20 -0.55
C LEU A 872 -16.13 8.63 -0.29
N TRP A 873 -16.88 9.21 -1.24
CA TRP A 873 -17.36 10.59 -1.14
C TRP A 873 -18.49 10.73 -0.13
N GLN A 874 -18.58 11.93 0.46
CA GLN A 874 -19.59 12.26 1.46
C GLN A 874 -20.99 12.37 0.85
N VAL A 875 -22.02 11.96 1.59
CA VAL A 875 -23.41 11.92 1.11
C VAL A 875 -24.20 13.11 1.65
N PHE A 876 -24.98 13.73 0.76
CA PHE A 876 -25.81 14.90 1.03
C PHE A 876 -27.26 14.65 0.60
N SER A 877 -28.22 15.13 1.38
CA SER A 877 -29.64 15.10 1.01
C SER A 877 -30.10 16.48 0.60
N CYS A 878 -30.62 16.60 -0.62
CA CYS A 878 -31.15 17.85 -1.19
C CYS A 878 -32.68 17.91 -1.15
N GLN A 879 -33.34 16.99 -0.44
CA GLN A 879 -34.80 16.95 -0.37
C GLN A 879 -35.40 18.14 0.41
N GLN A 880 -36.62 18.54 0.03
CA GLN A 880 -37.42 19.51 0.77
C GLN A 880 -38.01 18.87 2.03
N ARG A 881 -37.92 19.53 3.20
CA ARG A 881 -38.81 19.18 4.33
C ARG A 881 -40.24 19.42 3.87
N ARG A 882 -41.05 18.37 3.72
CA ARG A 882 -42.51 18.53 3.68
C ARG A 882 -42.92 19.00 5.07
N THR A 883 -43.13 20.30 5.24
CA THR A 883 -43.91 20.82 6.36
C THR A 883 -45.35 20.38 6.12
N GLU A 884 -45.81 19.38 6.87
CA GLU A 884 -47.24 19.12 7.07
C GLU A 884 -47.87 20.23 7.91
#